data_AF-A0A369GH94-F1
#
_entry.id   AF-A0A369GH94-F1
#
_cell.length_a   1.000
_cell.length_b   1.000
_cell.length_c   1.000
_cell.angle_alpha   90.00
_cell.angle_beta   90.00
_cell.angle_gamma   90.00
#
_symmetry.space_group_name_H-M   'P 1'
#
loop_
_entity.id
_entity.type
_entity.pdbx_description
1 polymer ?
#
loop_
_entity_poly.entity_id
_entity_poly.type
_entity_poly.pdbx_seq_one_letter_code
_entity_poly.pdbx_strand_id
1 'polypeptide(L)'
;MASTRLDTSTLTSSAQIFSTKHTLPQIRAIHNSLRAEIDDKSSRLRTQVGGSYRDLLGTADTIVQMRHDTGRLQDLLSDMGGRCGRGVVSAKVSGLASFLAGGEDASDTGRAIRWKLLDACLLSVGRILRGQGGLEDGSQRLVLATKVWVLARLLIKSFEEEKGVAARRLETPKKSIASLRRRLLGCVRRALEKADGGDVLEPLCAYSLITSSGARDVLRHFLTVRAEAMTLAFAREEGAEDVLRSLWLYTTTLVQVQALVPAKLAPALARLKNQPLLSDAHLQRLESLQLDVRQRWCAEEVQLFTPFVRHDDLDGQQARSMLGDWASQGGRVNLEGLTKTLESMSETEAIIDLRTKVLRLWIRDGGRAKGFDPEEMQDDMRDVISSRMLAVLENKVATLRLVGSEVEATLEDWQPGVSDKLSGLWDEDGYDAALAEGAIPFMREVSKRLNGRSKAVSEVVQHYKSWMGVVDGLRKALQKLEKQQWENDYEEVEDEETIEARQQALSRDDPRKLLEKLDTCLDAAFVKLDAQLSGLWESKSGEASSGSVAMYMLRVLRDMRAKLPDRPAAQDLGLALVPSLHGSMVAQVSAKALDNFRTTFLPDRRVAGKPLWEGEPALPTQPSAGMFRFHHTLCQSMADAGLDLWSATAVTALKKHACRELVESWREELARLSSSPEKKTGDEEGDDEETREESKDKSDVKRDVAIQWLFDVSYLACSFGHTAAPTSWPELKSFEDEIYKQTGLEDEASRVRIANTSEEYWQRTSLLFGLLA
;
A
#
# COMPACT_ATOMS: atom_id res chain seq x y z
N MET A 1 -76.92 3.17 -43.70
CA MET A 1 -76.50 4.58 -43.68
C MET A 1 -76.85 5.16 -42.32
N ALA A 2 -76.01 6.10 -41.82
CA ALA A 2 -75.95 6.65 -40.46
C ALA A 2 -75.31 5.72 -39.39
N SER A 3 -74.00 5.87 -39.18
CA SER A 3 -73.30 5.35 -38.01
C SER A 3 -73.61 6.29 -36.83
N THR A 4 -74.58 5.92 -36.01
CA THR A 4 -74.86 6.58 -34.73
C THR A 4 -73.62 6.46 -33.84
N ARG A 5 -72.92 7.57 -33.60
CA ARG A 5 -71.87 7.66 -32.57
C ARG A 5 -72.51 7.28 -31.23
N LEU A 6 -72.01 6.19 -30.63
CA LEU A 6 -72.39 5.78 -29.29
C LEU A 6 -71.72 6.71 -28.28
N ASP A 7 -72.50 7.19 -27.31
CA ASP A 7 -72.05 8.15 -26.30
C ASP A 7 -71.26 7.41 -25.20
N THR A 8 -69.93 7.62 -25.18
CA THR A 8 -68.96 6.93 -24.31
C THR A 8 -69.15 7.23 -22.83
N SER A 9 -69.85 8.32 -22.50
CA SER A 9 -70.18 8.76 -21.14
C SER A 9 -71.13 7.82 -20.38
N THR A 10 -71.82 6.91 -21.09
CA THR A 10 -72.80 5.97 -20.51
C THR A 10 -72.19 4.64 -20.07
N LEU A 11 -70.91 4.40 -20.40
CA LEU A 11 -70.20 3.15 -20.11
C LEU A 11 -69.45 3.28 -18.77
N THR A 12 -69.96 2.62 -17.74
CA THR A 12 -69.42 2.71 -16.37
C THR A 12 -68.50 1.55 -16.00
N SER A 13 -68.50 0.46 -16.78
CA SER A 13 -67.65 -0.70 -16.55
C SER A 13 -67.21 -1.35 -17.86
N SER A 14 -65.97 -1.84 -17.90
CA SER A 14 -65.39 -2.54 -19.07
C SER A 14 -66.20 -3.77 -19.49
N ALA A 15 -66.91 -4.42 -18.55
CA ALA A 15 -67.76 -5.57 -18.83
C ALA A 15 -68.97 -5.23 -19.74
N GLN A 16 -69.46 -3.98 -19.71
CA GLN A 16 -70.59 -3.56 -20.54
C GLN A 16 -70.20 -3.46 -22.03
N ILE A 17 -68.93 -3.15 -22.32
CA ILE A 17 -68.38 -3.00 -23.67
C ILE A 17 -68.27 -4.36 -24.38
N PHE A 18 -67.97 -5.42 -23.63
CA PHE A 18 -67.82 -6.79 -24.13
C PHE A 18 -69.10 -7.65 -23.96
N SER A 19 -70.18 -7.08 -23.42
CA SER A 19 -71.49 -7.73 -23.39
C SER A 19 -72.09 -7.82 -24.80
N THR A 20 -72.92 -8.83 -25.07
CA THR A 20 -73.41 -9.31 -26.40
C THR A 20 -74.10 -8.29 -27.33
N LYS A 21 -74.11 -7.00 -26.99
CA LYS A 21 -74.77 -5.92 -27.73
C LYS A 21 -73.86 -5.15 -28.70
N HIS A 22 -72.54 -5.31 -28.63
CA HIS A 22 -71.60 -4.58 -29.49
C HIS A 22 -70.80 -5.50 -30.42
N THR A 23 -70.79 -5.17 -31.70
CA THR A 23 -69.97 -5.88 -32.70
C THR A 23 -68.51 -5.43 -32.65
N LEU A 24 -67.58 -6.28 -33.08
CA LEU A 24 -66.14 -5.99 -33.05
C LEU A 24 -65.74 -4.63 -33.69
N PRO A 25 -66.34 -4.18 -34.82
CA PRO A 25 -66.07 -2.85 -35.36
C PRO A 25 -66.52 -1.71 -34.44
N GLN A 26 -67.63 -1.89 -33.72
CA GLN A 26 -68.13 -0.90 -32.76
C GLN A 26 -67.24 -0.83 -31.51
N ILE A 27 -66.72 -1.97 -31.04
CA ILE A 27 -65.75 -2.00 -29.94
C ILE A 27 -64.46 -1.26 -30.32
N ARG A 28 -63.96 -1.46 -31.55
CA ARG A 28 -62.80 -0.72 -32.07
C ARG A 28 -63.08 0.79 -32.18
N ALA A 29 -64.29 1.18 -32.59
CA ALA A 29 -64.68 2.59 -32.64
C ALA A 29 -64.74 3.23 -31.23
N ILE A 30 -65.30 2.52 -30.24
CA ILE A 30 -65.32 2.95 -28.84
C ILE A 30 -63.88 3.11 -28.31
N HIS A 31 -63.03 2.11 -28.51
CA HIS A 31 -61.62 2.15 -28.11
C HIS A 31 -60.86 3.33 -28.73
N ASN A 32 -61.06 3.58 -30.03
CA ASN A 32 -60.43 4.71 -30.70
C ASN A 32 -60.94 6.06 -30.16
N SER A 33 -62.23 6.17 -29.84
CA SER A 33 -62.76 7.40 -29.23
C SER A 33 -62.26 7.64 -27.81
N LEU A 34 -62.14 6.57 -27.00
CA LEU A 34 -61.58 6.66 -25.64
C LEU A 34 -60.10 7.04 -25.67
N ARG A 35 -59.32 6.50 -26.62
CA ARG A 35 -57.93 6.95 -26.81
C ARG A 35 -57.85 8.42 -27.18
N ALA A 36 -58.69 8.89 -28.11
CA ALA A 36 -58.72 10.30 -28.47
C ALA A 36 -59.10 11.21 -27.29
N GLU A 37 -60.04 10.80 -26.44
CA GLU A 37 -60.41 11.54 -25.22
C GLU A 37 -59.30 11.52 -24.16
N ILE A 38 -58.61 10.40 -24.00
CA ILE A 38 -57.45 10.28 -23.10
C ILE A 38 -56.31 11.19 -23.59
N ASP A 39 -56.03 11.18 -24.88
CA ASP A 39 -54.99 12.02 -25.47
C ASP A 39 -55.34 13.50 -25.32
N ASP A 40 -56.60 13.91 -25.59
CA ASP A 40 -57.08 15.29 -25.39
C ASP A 40 -56.97 15.69 -23.91
N LYS A 41 -57.45 14.86 -22.97
CA LYS A 41 -57.31 15.13 -21.52
C LYS A 41 -55.85 15.19 -21.07
N SER A 42 -54.98 14.32 -21.60
CA SER A 42 -53.54 14.37 -21.29
C SER A 42 -52.89 15.65 -21.82
N SER A 43 -53.30 16.11 -23.01
CA SER A 43 -52.80 17.34 -23.63
C SER A 43 -53.28 18.58 -22.88
N ARG A 44 -54.54 18.58 -22.42
CA ARG A 44 -55.12 19.61 -21.55
C ARG A 44 -54.45 19.66 -20.19
N LEU A 45 -54.19 18.50 -19.57
CA LEU A 45 -53.43 18.45 -18.32
C LEU A 45 -51.99 18.95 -18.52
N ARG A 46 -51.32 18.60 -19.62
CA ARG A 46 -49.99 19.14 -19.93
C ARG A 46 -49.98 20.65 -20.12
N THR A 47 -50.98 21.20 -20.81
CA THR A 47 -51.10 22.65 -21.02
C THR A 47 -51.50 23.40 -19.75
N GLN A 48 -52.42 22.84 -18.95
CA GLN A 48 -52.91 23.46 -17.72
C GLN A 48 -51.89 23.37 -16.57
N VAL A 49 -51.20 22.22 -16.42
CA VAL A 49 -50.11 22.06 -15.45
C VAL A 49 -48.85 22.80 -15.92
N GLY A 50 -48.55 22.82 -17.23
CA GLY A 50 -47.45 23.59 -17.78
C GLY A 50 -47.64 25.11 -17.65
N GLY A 51 -48.87 25.60 -17.87
CA GLY A 51 -49.24 27.00 -17.62
C GLY A 51 -49.19 27.37 -16.15
N SER A 52 -49.80 26.55 -15.28
CA SER A 52 -49.80 26.79 -13.83
C SER A 52 -48.40 26.70 -13.20
N TYR A 53 -47.52 25.84 -13.69
CA TYR A 53 -46.14 25.77 -13.22
C TYR A 53 -45.31 26.98 -13.67
N ARG A 54 -45.57 27.49 -14.88
CA ARG A 54 -44.94 28.72 -15.38
C ARG A 54 -45.42 29.95 -14.62
N ASP A 55 -46.70 30.00 -14.28
CA ASP A 55 -47.26 31.07 -13.45
C ASP A 55 -46.73 30.99 -12.00
N LEU A 56 -46.58 29.78 -11.44
CA LEU A 56 -45.94 29.59 -10.12
C LEU A 56 -44.47 30.02 -10.13
N LEU A 57 -43.72 29.68 -11.17
CA LEU A 57 -42.34 30.18 -11.34
C LEU A 57 -42.31 31.70 -11.52
N GLY A 58 -43.22 32.27 -12.29
CA GLY A 58 -43.37 33.72 -12.43
C GLY A 58 -43.66 34.39 -11.08
N THR A 59 -44.55 33.80 -10.26
CA THR A 59 -44.79 34.31 -8.91
C THR A 59 -43.56 34.18 -8.00
N ALA A 60 -42.81 33.08 -8.09
CA ALA A 60 -41.59 32.90 -7.33
C ALA A 60 -40.52 33.94 -7.73
N ASP A 61 -40.35 34.20 -9.02
CA ASP A 61 -39.44 35.24 -9.53
C ASP A 61 -39.88 36.63 -9.06
N THR A 62 -41.18 36.93 -9.10
CA THR A 62 -41.68 38.21 -8.55
C THR A 62 -41.41 38.33 -7.05
N ILE A 63 -41.49 37.24 -6.28
CA ILE A 63 -41.18 37.26 -4.84
C ILE A 63 -39.68 37.51 -4.61
N VAL A 64 -38.81 36.88 -5.40
CA VAL A 64 -37.36 37.11 -5.34
C VAL A 64 -37.03 38.54 -5.71
N GLN A 65 -37.66 39.08 -6.75
CA GLN A 65 -37.47 40.45 -7.18
C GLN A 65 -38.00 41.44 -6.15
N MET A 66 -39.19 41.21 -5.60
CA MET A 66 -39.75 41.99 -4.49
C MET A 66 -38.86 41.95 -3.26
N ARG A 67 -38.20 40.83 -2.96
CA ARG A 67 -37.24 40.73 -1.86
C ARG A 67 -35.99 41.56 -2.13
N HIS A 68 -35.48 41.55 -3.36
CA HIS A 68 -34.35 42.39 -3.74
C HIS A 68 -34.70 43.88 -3.64
N ASP A 69 -35.88 44.26 -4.14
CA ASP A 69 -36.39 45.63 -4.08
C ASP A 69 -36.65 46.06 -2.64
N THR A 70 -37.20 45.19 -1.79
CA THR A 70 -37.39 45.46 -0.36
C THR A 70 -36.05 45.64 0.35
N GLY A 71 -35.02 44.87 0.00
CA GLY A 71 -33.66 45.08 0.50
C GLY A 71 -33.11 46.45 0.13
N ARG A 72 -33.24 46.86 -1.14
CA ARG A 72 -32.87 48.21 -1.60
C ARG A 72 -33.66 49.30 -0.90
N LEU A 73 -34.97 49.09 -0.69
CA LEU A 73 -35.85 50.02 0.01
C LEU A 73 -35.45 50.15 1.48
N GLN A 74 -35.07 49.05 2.12
CA GLN A 74 -34.60 49.04 3.49
C GLN A 74 -33.24 49.72 3.62
N ASP A 75 -32.32 49.52 2.68
CA ASP A 75 -31.05 50.24 2.63
C ASP A 75 -31.26 51.74 2.41
N LEU A 76 -32.16 52.13 1.48
CA LEU A 76 -32.54 53.52 1.24
C LEU A 76 -33.20 54.16 2.47
N LEU A 77 -34.13 53.47 3.13
CA LEU A 77 -34.79 53.95 4.35
C LEU A 77 -33.82 54.00 5.53
N SER A 78 -32.87 53.08 5.61
CA SER A 78 -31.79 53.10 6.61
C SER A 78 -30.85 54.29 6.37
N ASP A 79 -30.48 54.56 5.12
CA ASP A 79 -29.63 55.70 4.76
C ASP A 79 -30.39 57.03 4.95
N MET A 80 -31.69 57.08 4.60
CA MET A 80 -32.57 58.22 4.93
C MET A 80 -32.71 58.41 6.44
N GLY A 81 -32.92 57.33 7.20
CA GLY A 81 -33.01 57.37 8.66
C GLY A 81 -31.72 57.85 9.32
N GLY A 82 -30.57 57.41 8.80
CA GLY A 82 -29.25 57.88 9.23
C GLY A 82 -29.01 59.37 8.91
N ARG A 83 -29.48 59.85 7.76
CA ARG A 83 -29.27 61.25 7.31
C ARG A 83 -30.31 62.24 7.86
N CYS A 84 -31.53 61.77 8.16
CA CYS A 84 -32.68 62.58 8.60
C CYS A 84 -33.06 62.35 10.07
N GLY A 85 -32.30 61.54 10.82
CA GLY A 85 -32.54 61.35 12.24
C GLY A 85 -32.52 62.68 13.01
N ARG A 86 -33.42 62.82 13.98
CA ARG A 86 -33.60 64.04 14.79
C ARG A 86 -32.28 64.60 15.33
N GLY A 87 -31.36 63.73 15.76
CA GLY A 87 -30.04 64.15 16.25
C GLY A 87 -29.14 64.74 15.17
N VAL A 88 -29.17 64.20 13.95
CA VAL A 88 -28.37 64.69 12.81
C VAL A 88 -28.97 65.98 12.26
N VAL A 89 -30.28 66.06 12.11
CA VAL A 89 -30.98 67.27 11.66
C VAL A 89 -30.85 68.38 12.70
N SER A 90 -31.03 68.08 13.99
CA SER A 90 -30.80 69.05 15.07
C SER A 90 -29.36 69.54 15.11
N ALA A 91 -28.38 68.67 14.87
CA ALA A 91 -26.96 69.06 14.82
C ALA A 91 -26.63 69.90 13.57
N LYS A 92 -27.25 69.61 12.43
CA LYS A 92 -27.12 70.42 11.21
C LYS A 92 -27.77 71.80 11.38
N VAL A 93 -28.96 71.86 11.99
CA VAL A 93 -29.67 73.11 12.30
C VAL A 93 -28.91 73.93 13.33
N SER A 94 -28.37 73.32 14.38
CA SER A 94 -27.53 74.02 15.36
C SER A 94 -26.21 74.51 14.76
N GLY A 95 -25.59 73.70 13.88
CA GLY A 95 -24.37 74.09 13.16
C GLY A 95 -24.61 75.19 12.12
N LEU A 96 -25.77 75.19 11.45
CA LEU A 96 -26.18 76.29 10.58
C LEU A 96 -26.44 77.57 11.39
N ALA A 97 -27.07 77.44 12.56
CA ALA A 97 -27.31 78.56 13.46
C ALA A 97 -26.01 79.15 14.00
N SER A 98 -25.01 78.33 14.35
CA SER A 98 -23.69 78.83 14.78
C SER A 98 -22.89 79.45 13.63
N PHE A 99 -22.98 78.89 12.41
CA PHE A 99 -22.36 79.46 11.21
C PHE A 99 -22.96 80.82 10.84
N LEU A 100 -24.28 80.96 10.88
CA LEU A 100 -24.99 82.23 10.61
C LEU A 100 -24.76 83.28 11.70
N ALA A 101 -24.49 82.86 12.94
CA ALA A 101 -24.17 83.75 14.05
C ALA A 101 -22.74 84.33 13.99
N GLY A 102 -21.92 83.93 13.01
CA GLY A 102 -20.62 84.56 12.71
C GLY A 102 -19.57 84.47 13.82
N GLY A 103 -19.74 83.56 14.79
CA GLY A 103 -18.99 83.54 16.05
C GLY A 103 -17.93 82.45 16.22
N GLU A 104 -17.56 81.73 15.16
CA GLU A 104 -16.48 80.74 15.26
C GLU A 104 -15.22 81.26 14.57
N ASP A 105 -14.14 81.42 15.36
CA ASP A 105 -12.80 81.70 14.84
C ASP A 105 -12.43 80.64 13.79
N ALA A 106 -11.83 81.06 12.67
CA ALA A 106 -11.38 80.16 11.60
C ALA A 106 -10.46 79.02 12.09
N SER A 107 -9.82 79.24 13.25
CA SER A 107 -9.03 78.26 13.99
C SER A 107 -9.87 77.10 14.55
N ASP A 108 -11.04 77.38 15.13
CA ASP A 108 -11.91 76.37 15.73
C ASP A 108 -12.68 75.58 14.69
N THR A 109 -13.11 76.22 13.59
CA THR A 109 -13.67 75.51 12.43
C THR A 109 -12.63 74.59 11.78
N GLY A 110 -11.39 75.07 11.62
CA GLY A 110 -10.27 74.27 11.11
C GLY A 110 -9.94 73.07 12.01
N ARG A 111 -10.00 73.24 13.33
CA ARG A 111 -9.85 72.16 14.30
C ARG A 111 -10.97 71.13 14.18
N ALA A 112 -12.23 71.55 14.09
CA ALA A 112 -13.37 70.66 13.95
C ALA A 112 -13.33 69.83 12.64
N ILE A 113 -12.93 70.45 11.53
CA ILE A 113 -12.79 69.78 10.23
C ILE A 113 -11.67 68.75 10.26
N ARG A 114 -10.51 69.06 10.86
CA ARG A 114 -9.42 68.10 11.04
C ARG A 114 -9.83 66.91 11.92
N TRP A 115 -10.66 67.12 12.95
CA TRP A 115 -11.23 66.04 13.76
C TRP A 115 -12.17 65.14 12.95
N LYS A 116 -13.05 65.73 12.13
CA LYS A 116 -13.91 64.97 11.22
C LYS A 116 -13.12 64.18 10.17
N LEU A 117 -12.01 64.74 9.69
CA LEU A 117 -11.09 64.05 8.81
C LEU A 117 -10.42 62.86 9.52
N LEU A 118 -9.97 63.03 10.77
CA LEU A 118 -9.41 61.96 11.58
C LEU A 118 -10.41 60.81 11.79
N ASP A 119 -11.66 61.11 12.18
CA ASP A 119 -12.71 60.11 12.33
C ASP A 119 -12.98 59.36 11.02
N ALA A 120 -13.01 60.08 9.89
CA ALA A 120 -13.18 59.49 8.58
C ALA A 120 -12.02 58.56 8.18
N CYS A 121 -10.77 58.94 8.49
CA CYS A 121 -9.60 58.09 8.27
C CYS A 121 -9.67 56.80 9.11
N LEU A 122 -10.06 56.89 10.38
CA LEU A 122 -10.16 55.71 11.25
C LEU A 122 -11.23 54.71 10.78
N LEU A 123 -12.34 55.20 10.21
CA LEU A 123 -13.42 54.37 9.68
C LEU A 123 -13.09 53.78 8.29
N SER A 124 -12.40 54.52 7.44
CA SER A 124 -12.14 54.12 6.05
C SER A 124 -11.09 53.02 5.93
N VAL A 125 -10.06 52.96 6.76
CA VAL A 125 -9.04 51.88 6.74
C VAL A 125 -9.72 50.49 6.79
N GLY A 126 -10.67 50.30 7.71
CA GLY A 126 -11.38 49.04 7.85
C GLY A 126 -12.37 48.71 6.71
N ARG A 127 -12.84 49.73 5.98
CA ARG A 127 -13.73 49.58 4.80
C ARG A 127 -12.94 49.28 3.53
N ILE A 128 -11.80 49.95 3.34
CA ILE A 128 -10.88 49.72 2.21
C ILE A 128 -10.38 48.28 2.23
N LEU A 129 -9.96 47.78 3.41
CA LEU A 129 -9.54 46.38 3.58
C LEU A 129 -10.67 45.36 3.31
N ARG A 130 -11.94 45.78 3.33
CA ARG A 130 -13.11 44.95 2.98
C ARG A 130 -13.56 45.09 1.53
N GLY A 131 -12.83 45.84 0.70
CA GLY A 131 -13.14 46.03 -0.72
C GLY A 131 -14.02 47.25 -1.03
N GLN A 132 -14.41 48.05 -0.04
CA GLN A 132 -15.26 49.23 -0.23
C GLN A 132 -14.47 50.50 -0.60
N GLY A 133 -13.27 50.33 -1.19
CA GLY A 133 -12.34 51.42 -1.51
C GLY A 133 -12.21 51.74 -3.00
N GLY A 134 -13.05 51.16 -3.86
CA GLY A 134 -13.03 51.39 -5.31
C GLY A 134 -11.84 50.77 -6.06
N LEU A 135 -11.07 49.89 -5.40
CA LEU A 135 -9.97 49.12 -6.00
C LEU A 135 -10.29 47.63 -5.90
N GLU A 136 -10.23 46.92 -7.02
CA GLU A 136 -10.43 45.48 -7.07
C GLU A 136 -9.17 44.73 -6.59
N ASP A 137 -7.98 45.27 -6.85
CA ASP A 137 -6.70 44.65 -6.47
C ASP A 137 -6.46 44.66 -4.96
N GLY A 138 -6.31 43.48 -4.37
CA GLY A 138 -6.06 43.30 -2.93
C GLY A 138 -4.76 43.94 -2.43
N SER A 139 -3.70 43.86 -3.22
CA SER A 139 -2.36 44.38 -2.90
C SER A 139 -2.32 45.92 -2.90
N GLN A 140 -2.93 46.56 -3.91
CA GLN A 140 -3.05 48.03 -3.97
C GLN A 140 -4.00 48.58 -2.90
N ARG A 141 -5.08 47.87 -2.58
CA ARG A 141 -5.97 48.19 -1.45
C ARG A 141 -5.22 48.29 -0.13
N LEU A 142 -4.21 47.43 0.07
CA LEU A 142 -3.40 47.43 1.28
C LEU A 142 -2.54 48.69 1.38
N VAL A 143 -1.89 49.11 0.29
CA VAL A 143 -1.11 50.37 0.24
C VAL A 143 -2.01 51.60 0.42
N LEU A 144 -3.21 51.60 -0.16
CA LEU A 144 -4.16 52.69 0.04
C LEU A 144 -4.59 52.78 1.52
N ALA A 145 -4.91 51.64 2.13
CA ALA A 145 -5.28 51.58 3.55
C ALA A 145 -4.14 52.04 4.48
N THR A 146 -2.87 51.73 4.16
CA THR A 146 -1.73 52.22 4.93
C THR A 146 -1.51 53.71 4.76
N LYS A 147 -1.68 54.27 3.55
CA LYS A 147 -1.62 55.72 3.32
C LYS A 147 -2.67 56.49 4.13
N VAL A 148 -3.90 56.00 4.19
CA VAL A 148 -4.95 56.58 5.06
C VAL A 148 -4.58 56.47 6.54
N TRP A 149 -3.98 55.36 6.97
CA TRP A 149 -3.50 55.19 8.33
C TRP A 149 -2.35 56.16 8.67
N VAL A 150 -1.42 56.40 7.74
CA VAL A 150 -0.36 57.41 7.89
C VAL A 150 -0.98 58.81 8.03
N LEU A 151 -1.99 59.15 7.22
CA LEU A 151 -2.72 60.42 7.35
C LEU A 151 -3.37 60.56 8.74
N ALA A 152 -4.01 59.51 9.25
CA ALA A 152 -4.58 59.52 10.60
C ALA A 152 -3.50 59.74 11.67
N ARG A 153 -2.33 59.10 11.54
CA ARG A 153 -1.20 59.27 12.45
C ARG A 153 -0.66 60.70 12.45
N LEU A 154 -0.58 61.33 11.27
CA LEU A 154 -0.12 62.73 11.13
C LEU A 154 -1.11 63.71 11.73
N LEU A 155 -2.42 63.49 11.53
CA LEU A 155 -3.46 64.30 12.15
C LEU A 155 -3.39 64.19 13.68
N ILE A 156 -3.23 62.98 14.23
CA ILE A 156 -3.01 62.79 15.67
C ILE A 156 -1.79 63.58 16.14
N LYS A 157 -0.65 63.49 15.44
CA LYS A 157 0.57 64.22 15.79
C LYS A 157 0.35 65.74 15.78
N SER A 158 -0.33 66.27 14.76
CA SER A 158 -0.67 67.70 14.69
C SER A 158 -1.54 68.17 15.86
N PHE A 159 -2.38 67.30 16.41
CA PHE A 159 -3.18 67.59 17.60
C PHE A 159 -2.41 67.42 18.92
N GLU A 160 -1.31 66.65 18.95
CA GLU A 160 -0.43 66.55 20.12
C GLU A 160 0.41 67.81 20.30
N GLU A 161 0.80 68.45 19.19
CA GLU A 161 1.58 69.68 19.17
C GLU A 161 0.73 70.92 19.55
N GLU A 162 -0.60 70.86 19.34
CA GLU A 162 -1.58 71.84 19.84
C GLU A 162 -1.88 71.64 21.35
N LYS A 163 -1.23 72.42 22.23
CA LYS A 163 -1.44 72.34 23.68
C LYS A 163 -2.89 72.67 24.08
N GLY A 164 -3.59 71.78 24.81
CA GLY A 164 -4.92 72.05 25.41
C GLY A 164 -5.81 70.82 25.70
N VAL A 165 -7.12 71.05 25.87
CA VAL A 165 -8.20 70.05 26.16
C VAL A 165 -8.29 68.90 25.13
N ALA A 166 -7.63 69.05 23.99
CA ALA A 166 -7.51 68.04 22.94
C ALA A 166 -6.80 66.75 23.40
N ALA A 167 -5.89 66.82 24.38
CA ALA A 167 -5.09 65.67 24.82
C ALA A 167 -5.94 64.50 25.36
N ARG A 168 -7.01 64.77 26.15
CA ARG A 168 -7.88 63.71 26.71
C ARG A 168 -8.77 63.06 25.65
N ARG A 169 -9.14 63.79 24.60
CA ARG A 169 -9.97 63.28 23.48
C ARG A 169 -9.14 62.46 22.48
N LEU A 170 -7.81 62.53 22.54
CA LEU A 170 -6.91 61.85 21.62
C LEU A 170 -6.63 60.38 22.00
N GLU A 171 -6.89 60.00 23.25
CA GLU A 171 -6.64 58.64 23.76
C GLU A 171 -7.39 57.55 22.98
N THR A 172 -8.64 57.80 22.57
CA THR A 172 -9.45 56.86 21.79
C THR A 172 -8.93 56.70 20.35
N PRO A 173 -8.65 57.77 19.58
CA PRO A 173 -7.92 57.69 18.32
C PRO A 173 -6.56 57.00 18.41
N LYS A 174 -5.74 57.26 19.44
CA LYS A 174 -4.44 56.61 19.61
C LYS A 174 -4.58 55.09 19.75
N LYS A 175 -5.51 54.63 20.58
CA LYS A 175 -5.83 53.19 20.71
C LYS A 175 -6.34 52.60 19.40
N SER A 176 -7.17 53.34 18.68
CA SER A 176 -7.69 52.94 17.35
C SER A 176 -6.55 52.77 16.33
N ILE A 177 -5.64 53.75 16.21
CA ILE A 177 -4.46 53.67 15.32
C ILE A 177 -3.56 52.50 15.68
N ALA A 178 -3.31 52.25 16.97
CA ALA A 178 -2.50 51.10 17.41
C ALA A 178 -3.17 49.75 17.06
N SER A 179 -4.50 49.67 17.16
CA SER A 179 -5.25 48.48 16.74
C SER A 179 -5.24 48.28 15.21
N LEU A 180 -5.39 49.37 14.45
CA LEU A 180 -5.32 49.36 12.99
C LEU A 180 -3.92 49.00 12.50
N ARG A 181 -2.87 49.48 13.18
CA ARG A 181 -1.47 49.10 12.90
C ARG A 181 -1.28 47.58 13.00
N ARG A 182 -1.75 46.96 14.08
CA ARG A 182 -1.69 45.50 14.26
C ARG A 182 -2.48 44.76 13.18
N ARG A 183 -3.68 45.24 12.86
CA ARG A 183 -4.52 44.66 11.80
C ARG A 183 -3.87 44.77 10.42
N LEU A 184 -3.29 45.92 10.07
CA LEU A 184 -2.59 46.15 8.81
C LEU A 184 -1.35 45.26 8.69
N LEU A 185 -0.53 45.17 9.74
CA LEU A 185 0.61 44.25 9.78
C LEU A 185 0.16 42.79 9.64
N GLY A 186 -0.96 42.40 10.25
CA GLY A 186 -1.55 41.06 10.03
C GLY A 186 -2.08 40.84 8.61
N CYS A 187 -2.53 41.88 7.91
CA CYS A 187 -2.89 41.78 6.49
C CYS A 187 -1.65 41.69 5.58
N VAL A 188 -0.60 42.48 5.87
CA VAL A 188 0.70 42.39 5.19
C VAL A 188 1.26 40.99 5.33
N ARG A 189 1.37 40.47 6.56
CA ARG A 189 1.87 39.13 6.84
C ARG A 189 1.11 38.07 6.03
N ARG A 190 -0.23 38.08 6.08
CA ARG A 190 -1.06 37.14 5.31
C ARG A 190 -0.91 37.28 3.79
N ALA A 191 -0.60 38.46 3.28
CA ALA A 191 -0.33 38.66 1.86
C ALA A 191 1.04 38.10 1.48
N LEU A 192 2.05 38.27 2.34
CA LEU A 192 3.41 37.76 2.14
C LEU A 192 3.54 36.24 2.38
N GLU A 193 2.68 35.64 3.20
CA GLU A 193 2.63 34.20 3.43
C GLU A 193 2.10 33.42 2.22
N LYS A 194 1.25 34.05 1.39
CA LYS A 194 0.62 33.37 0.25
C LYS A 194 1.63 33.03 -0.82
N ALA A 195 1.62 31.78 -1.24
CA ALA A 195 2.53 31.27 -2.24
C ALA A 195 2.03 31.53 -3.68
N ASP A 196 0.72 31.83 -3.85
CA ASP A 196 0.04 32.15 -5.11
C ASP A 196 0.54 33.44 -5.76
N GLY A 197 1.73 33.42 -6.37
CA GLY A 197 2.22 34.24 -7.51
C GLY A 197 1.93 35.75 -7.54
N GLY A 198 1.37 36.30 -6.47
CA GLY A 198 0.74 37.60 -6.43
C GLY A 198 1.78 38.67 -6.20
N ASP A 199 1.39 39.91 -6.43
CA ASP A 199 2.32 41.01 -6.28
C ASP A 199 2.71 41.19 -4.80
N VAL A 200 3.99 40.93 -4.54
CA VAL A 200 4.66 41.06 -3.24
C VAL A 200 5.13 42.51 -3.03
N LEU A 201 5.26 43.28 -4.10
CA LEU A 201 5.82 44.63 -4.06
C LEU A 201 4.95 45.59 -3.23
N GLU A 202 3.63 45.64 -3.45
CA GLU A 202 2.75 46.53 -2.69
C GLU A 202 2.63 46.16 -1.21
N PRO A 203 2.52 44.89 -0.79
CA PRO A 203 2.62 44.50 0.61
C PRO A 203 3.93 44.96 1.28
N LEU A 204 5.06 44.90 0.58
CA LEU A 204 6.35 45.38 1.08
C LEU A 204 6.40 46.91 1.22
N CYS A 205 5.85 47.64 0.25
CA CYS A 205 5.66 49.08 0.34
C CYS A 205 4.75 49.46 1.52
N ALA A 206 3.65 48.72 1.71
CA ALA A 206 2.74 48.91 2.84
C ALA A 206 3.43 48.67 4.18
N TYR A 207 4.26 47.62 4.30
CA TYR A 207 5.08 47.36 5.48
C TYR A 207 6.01 48.53 5.79
N SER A 208 6.79 48.98 4.79
CA SER A 208 7.72 50.10 4.92
C SER A 208 7.03 51.39 5.39
N LEU A 209 5.83 51.70 4.90
CA LEU A 209 5.05 52.86 5.36
C LEU A 209 4.59 52.75 6.82
N ILE A 210 4.25 51.54 7.28
CA ILE A 210 3.77 51.33 8.66
C ILE A 210 4.94 51.43 9.66
N THR A 211 6.08 50.81 9.35
CA THR A 211 7.22 50.69 10.26
C THR A 211 8.31 51.74 10.05
N SER A 212 8.25 52.49 8.95
CA SER A 212 9.31 53.41 8.51
C SER A 212 10.66 52.70 8.28
N SER A 213 10.60 51.42 7.87
CA SER A 213 11.76 50.57 7.59
C SER A 213 12.33 50.80 6.18
N GLY A 214 13.64 50.66 6.03
CA GLY A 214 14.33 50.74 4.73
C GLY A 214 14.24 49.47 3.89
N ALA A 215 14.76 49.50 2.68
CA ALA A 215 14.71 48.39 1.72
C ALA A 215 15.36 47.11 2.28
N ARG A 216 16.44 47.24 3.06
CA ARG A 216 17.12 46.09 3.68
C ARG A 216 16.26 45.39 4.72
N ASP A 217 15.64 46.16 5.61
CA ASP A 217 14.79 45.61 6.68
C ASP A 217 13.47 45.06 6.14
N VAL A 218 12.95 45.66 5.07
CA VAL A 218 11.77 45.17 4.34
C VAL A 218 12.06 43.81 3.69
N LEU A 219 13.22 43.66 3.02
CA LEU A 219 13.63 42.37 2.46
C LEU A 219 13.86 41.33 3.57
N ARG A 220 14.53 41.70 4.67
CA ARG A 220 14.72 40.78 5.82
C ARG A 220 13.37 40.31 6.36
N HIS A 221 12.41 41.23 6.53
CA HIS A 221 11.07 40.88 7.00
C HIS A 221 10.37 39.91 6.04
N PHE A 222 10.46 40.13 4.73
CA PHE A 222 9.90 39.22 3.73
C PHE A 222 10.45 37.80 3.87
N LEU A 223 11.78 37.67 3.88
CA LEU A 223 12.46 36.38 4.04
C LEU A 223 12.08 35.70 5.35
N THR A 224 11.97 36.46 6.44
CA THR A 224 11.56 35.93 7.76
C THR A 224 10.12 35.41 7.72
N VAL A 225 9.18 36.16 7.14
CA VAL A 225 7.78 35.72 7.01
C VAL A 225 7.65 34.46 6.16
N ARG A 226 8.42 34.37 5.06
CA ARG A 226 8.45 33.17 4.21
C ARG A 226 9.06 31.96 4.93
N ALA A 227 10.15 32.14 5.69
CA ALA A 227 10.75 31.08 6.50
C ALA A 227 9.80 30.58 7.61
N GLU A 228 9.12 31.51 8.29
CA GLU A 228 8.07 31.16 9.26
C GLU A 228 6.91 30.41 8.60
N ALA A 229 6.49 30.79 7.39
CA ALA A 229 5.43 30.10 6.67
C ALA A 229 5.84 28.66 6.27
N MET A 230 7.09 28.45 5.85
CA MET A 230 7.63 27.12 5.53
C MET A 230 7.69 26.23 6.78
N THR A 231 8.21 26.76 7.89
CA THR A 231 8.27 26.01 9.15
C THR A 231 6.87 25.67 9.70
N LEU A 232 5.91 26.59 9.57
CA LEU A 232 4.51 26.36 9.95
C LEU A 232 3.78 25.36 9.05
N ALA A 233 4.19 25.22 7.78
CA ALA A 233 3.62 24.20 6.89
C ALA A 233 3.86 22.80 7.45
N PHE A 234 5.04 22.54 8.03
CA PHE A 234 5.37 21.25 8.66
C PHE A 234 4.91 21.11 10.12
N ALA A 235 4.38 22.17 10.74
CA ALA A 235 3.88 22.14 12.12
C ALA A 235 2.44 21.60 12.22
N ARG A 236 1.73 21.55 11.09
CA ARG A 236 0.43 20.90 10.97
C ARG A 236 0.72 19.47 10.55
N GLU A 237 0.21 18.48 11.27
CA GLU A 237 0.45 17.06 10.98
C GLU A 237 -0.35 16.61 9.72
N GLU A 238 -0.07 17.21 8.55
CA GLU A 238 -0.85 16.97 7.32
C GLU A 238 0.03 16.67 6.09
N GLY A 239 0.69 15.51 6.12
CA GLY A 239 0.94 14.69 4.92
C GLY A 239 1.75 15.28 3.76
N ALA A 240 1.60 14.64 2.59
CA ALA A 240 2.39 14.89 1.38
C ALA A 240 2.20 16.29 0.76
N GLU A 241 1.07 16.95 1.02
CA GLU A 241 0.75 18.26 0.44
C GLU A 241 1.55 19.41 1.06
N ASP A 242 1.88 19.30 2.35
CA ASP A 242 2.65 20.34 3.05
C ASP A 242 4.11 20.40 2.57
N VAL A 243 4.70 19.26 2.20
CA VAL A 243 6.00 19.20 1.52
C VAL A 243 5.96 20.00 0.22
N LEU A 244 4.94 19.78 -0.61
CA LEU A 244 4.79 20.46 -1.91
C LEU A 244 4.55 21.96 -1.71
N ARG A 245 3.75 22.34 -0.71
CA ARG A 245 3.50 23.75 -0.37
C ARG A 245 4.77 24.45 0.11
N SER A 246 5.56 23.81 0.97
CA SER A 246 6.82 24.38 1.47
C SER A 246 7.88 24.48 0.37
N LEU A 247 7.98 23.46 -0.49
CA LEU A 247 8.86 23.49 -1.65
C LEU A 247 8.47 24.59 -2.64
N TRP A 248 7.17 24.76 -2.87
CA TRP A 248 6.69 25.80 -3.76
C TRP A 248 6.87 27.21 -3.18
N LEU A 249 6.70 27.38 -1.87
CA LEU A 249 7.07 28.61 -1.16
C LEU A 249 8.56 28.91 -1.34
N TYR A 250 9.41 27.90 -1.24
CA TYR A 250 10.85 28.00 -1.40
C TYR A 250 11.23 28.51 -2.80
N THR A 251 10.82 27.79 -3.86
CA THR A 251 11.15 28.14 -5.25
C THR A 251 10.56 29.49 -5.65
N THR A 252 9.30 29.75 -5.28
CA THR A 252 8.63 31.02 -5.58
C THR A 252 9.33 32.20 -4.91
N THR A 253 9.79 32.05 -3.67
CA THR A 253 10.51 33.13 -2.97
C THR A 253 11.85 33.43 -3.62
N LEU A 254 12.61 32.42 -4.06
CA LEU A 254 13.87 32.63 -4.79
C LEU A 254 13.65 33.47 -6.05
N VAL A 255 12.66 33.11 -6.87
CA VAL A 255 12.33 33.85 -8.10
C VAL A 255 11.80 35.25 -7.79
N GLN A 256 10.92 35.40 -6.79
CA GLN A 256 10.35 36.68 -6.39
C GLN A 256 11.42 37.67 -5.90
N VAL A 257 12.37 37.23 -5.07
CA VAL A 257 13.44 38.12 -4.57
C VAL A 257 14.33 38.61 -5.72
N GLN A 258 14.67 37.73 -6.67
CA GLN A 258 15.46 38.10 -7.86
C GLN A 258 14.69 39.04 -8.79
N ALA A 259 13.37 38.89 -8.89
CA ALA A 259 12.53 39.83 -9.63
C ALA A 259 12.38 41.19 -8.92
N LEU A 260 12.47 41.22 -7.59
CA LEU A 260 12.31 42.43 -6.77
C LEU A 260 13.59 43.27 -6.68
N VAL A 261 14.75 42.63 -6.53
CA VAL A 261 16.03 43.30 -6.24
C VAL A 261 17.05 42.97 -7.33
N PRO A 262 17.75 43.97 -7.91
CA PRO A 262 17.80 45.38 -7.49
C PRO A 262 16.73 46.29 -8.10
N ALA A 263 15.99 45.83 -9.12
CA ALA A 263 15.32 46.74 -10.05
C ALA A 263 13.95 47.30 -9.62
N LYS A 264 13.17 46.60 -8.76
CA LYS A 264 11.77 46.98 -8.50
C LYS A 264 11.54 47.57 -7.11
N LEU A 265 12.17 47.02 -6.08
CA LEU A 265 11.91 47.39 -4.68
C LEU A 265 12.34 48.83 -4.36
N ALA A 266 13.59 49.20 -4.65
CA ALA A 266 14.10 50.53 -4.35
C ALA A 266 13.33 51.65 -5.11
N PRO A 267 13.04 51.52 -6.43
CA PRO A 267 12.21 52.51 -7.12
C PRO A 267 10.78 52.58 -6.59
N ALA A 268 10.16 51.47 -6.20
CA ALA A 268 8.82 51.48 -5.62
C ALA A 268 8.78 52.21 -4.27
N LEU A 269 9.80 52.03 -3.42
CA LEU A 269 9.94 52.78 -2.17
C LEU A 269 10.24 54.27 -2.44
N ALA A 270 11.05 54.59 -3.45
CA ALA A 270 11.28 55.98 -3.86
C ALA A 270 9.99 56.66 -4.35
N ARG A 271 9.12 55.95 -5.08
CA ARG A 271 7.81 56.46 -5.54
C ARG A 271 6.91 56.90 -4.39
N LEU A 272 7.05 56.33 -3.20
CA LEU A 272 6.28 56.75 -2.02
C LEU A 272 6.68 58.14 -1.51
N LYS A 273 7.88 58.63 -1.87
CA LYS A 273 8.41 59.95 -1.50
C LYS A 273 8.10 61.04 -2.55
N ASN A 274 7.86 60.66 -3.81
CA ASN A 274 7.82 61.59 -4.94
C ASN A 274 6.67 62.60 -4.90
N GLN A 275 5.62 62.36 -4.11
CA GLN A 275 4.45 63.24 -4.03
C GLN A 275 3.98 63.38 -2.57
N PRO A 276 3.52 64.58 -2.16
CA PRO A 276 2.86 64.76 -0.86
C PRO A 276 1.67 63.83 -0.70
N LEU A 277 1.45 63.31 0.52
CA LEU A 277 0.44 62.28 0.78
C LEU A 277 -0.98 62.69 0.32
N LEU A 278 -1.37 63.95 0.53
CA LEU A 278 -2.70 64.46 0.14
C LEU A 278 -2.87 64.68 -1.38
N SER A 279 -1.78 64.67 -2.14
CA SER A 279 -1.81 64.81 -3.60
C SER A 279 -1.98 63.49 -4.35
N ASP A 280 -2.02 62.36 -3.63
CA ASP A 280 -2.21 61.04 -4.22
C ASP A 280 -3.62 60.88 -4.83
N ALA A 281 -3.67 60.55 -6.11
CA ALA A 281 -4.91 60.37 -6.87
C ALA A 281 -5.86 59.31 -6.27
N HIS A 282 -5.33 58.25 -5.66
CA HIS A 282 -6.16 57.22 -5.04
C HIS A 282 -6.78 57.69 -3.72
N LEU A 283 -6.08 58.55 -2.97
CA LEU A 283 -6.62 59.16 -1.74
C LEU A 283 -7.68 60.22 -2.06
N GLN A 284 -7.48 61.02 -3.12
CA GLN A 284 -8.44 62.05 -3.53
C GLN A 284 -9.78 61.47 -4.01
N ARG A 285 -9.76 60.28 -4.62
CA ARG A 285 -10.97 59.58 -5.06
C ARG A 285 -11.81 59.01 -3.91
N LEU A 286 -11.30 58.96 -2.68
CA LEU A 286 -12.06 58.44 -1.54
C LEU A 286 -13.10 59.47 -1.07
N GLU A 287 -14.36 59.26 -1.49
CA GLU A 287 -15.51 60.06 -1.05
C GLU A 287 -15.65 60.15 0.47
N SER A 288 -15.21 59.12 1.20
CA SER A 288 -15.24 59.11 2.66
C SER A 288 -14.37 60.19 3.31
N LEU A 289 -13.30 60.62 2.65
CA LEU A 289 -12.34 61.59 3.18
C LEU A 289 -12.64 63.03 2.74
N GLN A 290 -13.26 63.23 1.57
CA GLN A 290 -13.60 64.56 1.01
C GLN A 290 -12.41 65.53 1.07
N LEU A 291 -11.26 65.08 0.54
CA LEU A 291 -10.01 65.85 0.60
C LEU A 291 -10.07 67.13 -0.24
N ASP A 292 -10.89 67.16 -1.28
CA ASP A 292 -11.23 68.34 -2.08
C ASP A 292 -11.66 69.56 -1.24
N VAL A 293 -12.41 69.30 -0.17
CA VAL A 293 -12.88 70.34 0.78
C VAL A 293 -12.00 70.42 2.02
N ARG A 294 -11.62 69.27 2.58
CA ARG A 294 -10.98 69.21 3.92
C ARG A 294 -9.47 69.48 3.90
N GLN A 295 -8.79 69.28 2.78
CA GLN A 295 -7.34 69.49 2.67
C GLN A 295 -6.90 70.92 3.02
N ARG A 296 -7.70 71.93 2.65
CA ARG A 296 -7.39 73.35 2.87
C ARG A 296 -7.34 73.74 4.36
N TRP A 297 -7.96 72.95 5.21
CA TRP A 297 -8.04 73.17 6.66
C TRP A 297 -6.97 72.40 7.44
N CYS A 298 -6.13 71.60 6.75
CA CYS A 298 -4.97 70.95 7.34
C CYS A 298 -3.82 71.95 7.51
N ALA A 299 -2.98 71.78 8.55
CA ALA A 299 -1.76 72.57 8.71
C ALA A 299 -0.80 72.33 7.54
N GLU A 300 0.06 73.32 7.24
CA GLU A 300 1.04 73.26 6.14
C GLU A 300 1.93 72.00 6.22
N GLU A 301 2.30 71.59 7.43
CA GLU A 301 3.06 70.36 7.68
C GLU A 301 2.35 69.09 7.20
N VAL A 302 1.02 69.03 7.31
CA VAL A 302 0.20 67.89 6.86
C VAL A 302 -0.03 67.95 5.34
N GLN A 303 -0.10 69.16 4.77
CA GLN A 303 -0.28 69.35 3.33
C GLN A 303 0.97 69.00 2.53
N LEU A 304 2.16 69.33 3.05
CA LEU A 304 3.46 69.07 2.42
C LEU A 304 4.10 67.74 2.87
N PHE A 305 3.42 66.97 3.73
CA PHE A 305 4.00 65.75 4.27
C PHE A 305 4.30 64.72 3.17
N THR A 306 5.57 64.31 3.10
CA THR A 306 6.03 63.17 2.33
C THR A 306 6.53 62.08 3.29
N PRO A 307 6.09 60.82 3.15
CA PRO A 307 6.60 59.74 3.98
C PRO A 307 8.13 59.61 3.85
N PHE A 308 8.84 59.66 4.96
CA PHE A 308 10.27 59.38 4.96
C PHE A 308 10.50 57.87 4.95
N VAL A 309 10.95 57.35 3.80
CA VAL A 309 11.31 55.95 3.60
C VAL A 309 12.73 55.87 3.05
N ARG A 310 13.60 55.12 3.73
CA ARG A 310 14.94 54.79 3.22
C ARG A 310 14.78 53.80 2.05
N HIS A 311 15.41 54.09 0.92
CA HIS A 311 15.32 53.27 -0.30
C HIS A 311 16.68 52.86 -0.86
N ASP A 312 17.77 53.52 -0.43
CA ASP A 312 19.14 53.30 -0.91
C ASP A 312 20.01 52.47 0.05
N ASP A 313 19.40 51.76 1.00
CA ASP A 313 20.10 51.03 2.08
C ASP A 313 20.37 49.55 1.76
N LEU A 314 20.08 49.11 0.53
CA LEU A 314 20.27 47.73 0.07
C LEU A 314 21.09 47.70 -1.23
N ASP A 315 22.30 47.15 -1.16
CA ASP A 315 23.12 46.85 -2.33
C ASP A 315 22.82 45.45 -2.89
N GLY A 316 23.08 45.25 -4.18
CA GLY A 316 22.86 43.98 -4.87
C GLY A 316 23.69 42.82 -4.28
N GLN A 317 24.91 43.07 -3.82
CA GLN A 317 25.75 42.04 -3.17
C GLN A 317 25.16 41.61 -1.83
N GLN A 318 24.69 42.57 -1.03
CA GLN A 318 24.07 42.30 0.27
C GLN A 318 22.74 41.53 0.09
N ALA A 319 21.95 41.87 -0.92
CA ALA A 319 20.72 41.15 -1.24
C ALA A 319 20.98 39.69 -1.65
N ARG A 320 22.03 39.43 -2.44
CA ARG A 320 22.44 38.07 -2.81
C ARG A 320 22.90 37.26 -1.60
N SER A 321 23.70 37.84 -0.71
CA SER A 321 24.12 37.19 0.53
C SER A 321 22.92 36.85 1.42
N MET A 322 22.00 37.80 1.63
CA MET A 322 20.77 37.55 2.41
C MET A 322 19.89 36.46 1.80
N LEU A 323 19.79 36.41 0.47
CA LEU A 323 19.06 35.35 -0.23
C LEU A 323 19.75 33.99 -0.11
N GLY A 324 21.09 33.94 -0.20
CA GLY A 324 21.87 32.70 -0.03
C GLY A 324 21.76 32.11 1.38
N ASP A 325 21.87 32.94 2.41
CA ASP A 325 21.68 32.51 3.81
C ASP A 325 20.26 31.97 4.03
N TRP A 326 19.26 32.64 3.45
CA TRP A 326 17.88 32.17 3.51
C TRP A 326 17.64 30.89 2.70
N ALA A 327 18.24 30.76 1.52
CA ALA A 327 18.11 29.60 0.65
C ALA A 327 18.70 28.35 1.31
N SER A 328 19.90 28.44 1.87
CA SER A 328 20.52 27.31 2.59
C SER A 328 19.67 26.84 3.78
N GLN A 329 19.15 27.78 4.59
CA GLN A 329 18.28 27.42 5.70
C GLN A 329 16.92 26.87 5.25
N GLY A 330 16.32 27.48 4.22
CA GLY A 330 15.04 27.04 3.66
C GLY A 330 15.12 25.66 3.01
N GLY A 331 16.23 25.38 2.32
CA GLY A 331 16.58 24.07 1.78
C GLY A 331 16.62 23.00 2.86
N ARG A 332 17.35 23.26 3.96
CA ARG A 332 17.39 22.36 5.12
C ARG A 332 16.02 22.09 5.72
N VAL A 333 15.19 23.12 5.89
CA VAL A 333 13.81 22.97 6.41
C VAL A 333 12.96 22.07 5.50
N ASN A 334 13.09 22.23 4.18
CA ASN A 334 12.39 21.37 3.22
C ASN A 334 12.87 19.91 3.28
N LEU A 335 14.18 19.68 3.36
CA LEU A 335 14.74 18.32 3.44
C LEU A 335 14.40 17.64 4.77
N GLU A 336 14.45 18.35 5.89
CA GLU A 336 14.02 17.85 7.20
C GLU A 336 12.51 17.55 7.21
N GLY A 337 11.68 18.42 6.63
CA GLY A 337 10.24 18.20 6.50
C GLY A 337 9.89 17.03 5.58
N LEU A 338 10.61 16.89 4.46
CA LEU A 338 10.49 15.75 3.55
C LEU A 338 10.86 14.44 4.25
N THR A 339 11.98 14.43 4.97
CA THR A 339 12.44 13.27 5.76
C THR A 339 11.37 12.84 6.76
N LYS A 340 10.87 13.75 7.59
CA LYS A 340 9.82 13.46 8.59
C LYS A 340 8.53 12.92 7.95
N THR A 341 8.13 13.50 6.82
CA THR A 341 6.94 13.03 6.09
C THR A 341 7.16 11.61 5.58
N LEU A 342 8.30 11.34 4.96
CA LEU A 342 8.67 10.03 4.43
C LEU A 342 8.82 8.96 5.50
N GLU A 343 9.32 9.29 6.69
CA GLU A 343 9.44 8.37 7.84
C GLU A 343 8.08 7.78 8.25
N SER A 344 7.00 8.56 8.12
CA SER A 344 5.63 8.10 8.39
C SER A 344 5.04 7.18 7.30
N MET A 345 5.62 7.19 6.09
CA MET A 345 5.07 6.48 4.93
C MET A 345 5.67 5.07 4.77
N SER A 346 4.85 4.03 4.80
CA SER A 346 5.25 2.62 4.58
C SER A 346 4.84 2.08 3.19
N GLU A 347 3.94 2.78 2.50
CA GLU A 347 3.43 2.37 1.19
C GLU A 347 4.35 2.85 0.07
N THR A 348 4.84 1.90 -0.74
CA THR A 348 5.80 2.18 -1.82
C THR A 348 5.21 3.04 -2.92
N GLU A 349 3.95 2.83 -3.28
CA GLU A 349 3.26 3.65 -4.29
C GLU A 349 3.09 5.10 -3.83
N ALA A 350 2.72 5.33 -2.56
CA ALA A 350 2.59 6.67 -2.01
C ALA A 350 3.94 7.43 -1.98
N ILE A 351 5.03 6.73 -1.66
CA ILE A 351 6.39 7.30 -1.71
C ILE A 351 6.78 7.68 -3.14
N ILE A 352 6.47 6.82 -4.12
CA ILE A 352 6.71 7.10 -5.54
C ILE A 352 5.89 8.29 -6.02
N ASP A 353 4.62 8.39 -5.64
CA ASP A 353 3.77 9.52 -6.00
C ASP A 353 4.30 10.84 -5.41
N LEU A 354 4.75 10.82 -4.14
CA LEU A 354 5.38 11.98 -3.52
C LEU A 354 6.69 12.35 -4.24
N ARG A 355 7.54 11.37 -4.55
CA ARG A 355 8.76 11.57 -5.35
C ARG A 355 8.45 12.26 -6.67
N THR A 356 7.47 11.75 -7.41
CA THR A 356 7.07 12.31 -8.70
C THR A 356 6.58 13.74 -8.57
N LYS A 357 5.75 14.04 -7.57
CA LYS A 357 5.24 15.42 -7.36
C LYS A 357 6.35 16.38 -6.95
N VAL A 358 7.21 16.00 -6.01
CA VAL A 358 8.32 16.83 -5.51
C VAL A 358 9.31 17.14 -6.62
N LEU A 359 9.78 16.11 -7.34
CA LEU A 359 10.76 16.30 -8.42
C LEU A 359 10.17 17.08 -9.60
N ARG A 360 8.89 16.88 -9.96
CA ARG A 360 8.25 17.70 -11.01
C ARG A 360 8.14 19.17 -10.62
N LEU A 361 7.81 19.47 -9.35
CA LEU A 361 7.81 20.85 -8.87
C LEU A 361 9.21 21.46 -8.90
N TRP A 362 10.24 20.69 -8.51
CA TRP A 362 11.62 21.15 -8.54
C TRP A 362 12.14 21.37 -9.95
N ILE A 363 11.88 20.45 -10.88
CA ILE A 363 12.29 20.60 -12.30
C ILE A 363 11.63 21.83 -12.90
N ARG A 364 10.33 22.06 -12.61
CA ARG A 364 9.60 23.23 -13.12
C ARG A 364 10.13 24.56 -12.61
N ASP A 365 10.42 24.67 -11.31
CA ASP A 365 10.65 25.98 -10.67
C ASP A 365 12.06 26.17 -10.08
N GLY A 366 12.83 25.09 -9.89
CA GLY A 366 14.13 25.08 -9.21
C GLY A 366 15.26 25.73 -10.02
N GLY A 367 15.31 25.48 -11.33
CA GLY A 367 16.32 26.05 -12.24
C GLY A 367 16.12 27.53 -12.57
N ARG A 368 14.95 28.11 -12.23
CA ARG A 368 14.59 29.48 -12.61
C ARG A 368 15.35 30.55 -11.81
N ALA A 369 15.85 30.19 -10.63
CA ALA A 369 16.58 31.10 -9.77
C ALA A 369 18.08 31.14 -10.16
N LYS A 370 18.55 32.31 -10.63
CA LYS A 370 19.94 32.49 -11.08
C LYS A 370 20.93 32.46 -9.92
N GLY A 371 22.06 31.80 -10.08
CA GLY A 371 23.17 31.79 -9.11
C GLY A 371 23.06 30.73 -8.02
N PHE A 372 22.14 29.76 -8.17
CA PHE A 372 22.09 28.52 -7.40
C PHE A 372 22.31 27.36 -8.36
N ASP A 373 22.95 26.30 -7.87
CA ASP A 373 23.06 25.05 -8.61
C ASP A 373 21.78 24.22 -8.37
N PRO A 374 20.94 23.97 -9.40
CA PRO A 374 19.73 23.20 -9.24
C PRO A 374 19.99 21.72 -8.94
N GLU A 375 21.18 21.20 -9.26
CA GLU A 375 21.54 19.79 -9.08
C GLU A 375 21.74 19.42 -7.60
N GLU A 376 22.37 20.29 -6.81
CA GLU A 376 22.66 20.03 -5.38
C GLU A 376 21.38 19.70 -4.58
N MET A 377 20.36 20.56 -4.67
CA MET A 377 19.08 20.35 -3.98
C MET A 377 18.28 19.17 -4.58
N GLN A 378 18.41 18.93 -5.89
CA GLN A 378 17.77 17.78 -6.53
C GLN A 378 18.36 16.47 -5.98
N ASP A 379 19.68 16.40 -5.86
CA ASP A 379 20.39 15.24 -5.36
C ASP A 379 20.10 15.01 -3.87
N ASP A 380 20.07 16.06 -3.05
CA ASP A 380 19.64 15.95 -1.66
C ASP A 380 18.21 15.39 -1.52
N MET A 381 17.26 15.85 -2.35
CA MET A 381 15.91 15.30 -2.35
C MET A 381 15.88 13.84 -2.82
N ARG A 382 16.66 13.50 -3.85
CA ARG A 382 16.78 12.12 -4.37
C ARG A 382 17.36 11.19 -3.32
N ASP A 383 18.38 11.62 -2.58
CA ASP A 383 19.03 10.82 -1.55
C ASP A 383 18.11 10.55 -0.36
N VAL A 384 17.36 11.56 0.09
CA VAL A 384 16.35 11.41 1.16
C VAL A 384 15.26 10.43 0.75
N ILE A 385 14.73 10.56 -0.46
CA ILE A 385 13.67 9.68 -0.98
C ILE A 385 14.21 8.25 -1.18
N SER A 386 15.38 8.11 -1.80
CA SER A 386 15.99 6.81 -2.09
C SER A 386 16.35 6.07 -0.81
N SER A 387 16.86 6.78 0.21
CA SER A 387 17.13 6.21 1.53
C SER A 387 15.87 5.65 2.19
N ARG A 388 14.74 6.38 2.12
CA ARG A 388 13.46 5.84 2.62
C ARG A 388 12.99 4.64 1.82
N MET A 389 13.07 4.71 0.50
CA MET A 389 12.67 3.59 -0.37
C MET A 389 13.48 2.32 -0.06
N LEU A 390 14.80 2.45 0.12
CA LEU A 390 15.68 1.37 0.53
C LEU A 390 15.25 0.77 1.87
N ALA A 391 15.01 1.60 2.88
CA ALA A 391 14.55 1.12 4.19
C ALA A 391 13.20 0.38 4.11
N VAL A 392 12.25 0.87 3.30
CA VAL A 392 10.96 0.20 3.08
C VAL A 392 11.11 -1.13 2.34
N LEU A 393 12.01 -1.19 1.33
CA LEU A 393 12.34 -2.41 0.61
C LEU A 393 12.94 -3.46 1.56
N GLU A 394 13.95 -3.07 2.34
CA GLU A 394 14.61 -3.93 3.34
C GLU A 394 13.60 -4.50 4.34
N ASN A 395 12.76 -3.64 4.91
CA ASN A 395 11.73 -4.05 5.88
C ASN A 395 10.73 -5.03 5.26
N LYS A 396 10.26 -4.77 4.04
CA LYS A 396 9.31 -5.66 3.34
C LYS A 396 9.93 -7.00 2.98
N VAL A 397 11.16 -7.02 2.47
CA VAL A 397 11.87 -8.28 2.18
C VAL A 397 12.12 -9.07 3.45
N ALA A 398 12.53 -8.39 4.54
CA ALA A 398 12.77 -9.02 5.84
C ALA A 398 11.54 -9.71 6.45
N THR A 399 10.32 -9.38 6.01
CA THR A 399 9.10 -10.09 6.45
C THR A 399 9.07 -11.56 6.04
N LEU A 400 9.96 -12.02 5.14
CA LEU A 400 10.15 -13.45 4.84
C LEU A 400 10.45 -14.28 6.11
N ARG A 401 11.12 -13.68 7.10
CA ARG A 401 11.40 -14.32 8.40
C ARG A 401 10.13 -14.78 9.12
N LEU A 402 8.98 -14.17 8.83
CA LEU A 402 7.69 -14.56 9.41
C LEU A 402 7.25 -15.94 8.93
N VAL A 403 7.65 -16.34 7.73
CA VAL A 403 7.42 -17.71 7.22
C VAL A 403 8.24 -18.70 8.04
N GLY A 404 9.50 -18.37 8.34
CA GLY A 404 10.36 -19.18 9.21
C GLY A 404 9.81 -19.29 10.64
N SER A 405 9.35 -18.17 11.23
CA SER A 405 8.76 -18.19 12.57
C SER A 405 7.41 -18.91 12.62
N GLU A 406 6.63 -18.91 11.54
CA GLU A 406 5.41 -19.73 11.47
C GLU A 406 5.76 -21.22 11.52
N VAL A 407 6.80 -21.64 10.78
CA VAL A 407 7.30 -23.02 10.85
C VAL A 407 7.78 -23.34 12.27
N GLU A 408 8.54 -22.45 12.91
CA GLU A 408 8.96 -22.59 14.30
C GLU A 408 7.78 -22.77 15.26
N ALA A 409 6.78 -21.88 15.21
CA ALA A 409 5.58 -21.97 16.04
C ALA A 409 4.82 -23.29 15.83
N THR A 410 4.67 -23.75 14.59
CA THR A 410 4.03 -25.04 14.31
C THR A 410 4.82 -26.23 14.87
N LEU A 411 6.14 -26.12 14.98
CA LEU A 411 7.01 -27.16 15.54
C LEU A 411 7.08 -27.12 17.08
N GLU A 412 6.91 -25.95 17.69
CA GLU A 412 6.79 -25.81 19.15
C GLU A 412 5.47 -26.41 19.65
N ASP A 413 4.36 -26.12 18.96
CA ASP A 413 3.02 -26.62 19.29
C ASP A 413 2.71 -27.99 18.65
N TRP A 414 3.74 -28.76 18.26
CA TRP A 414 3.56 -29.99 17.50
C TRP A 414 2.84 -31.08 18.29
N GLN A 415 1.66 -31.48 17.81
CA GLN A 415 0.89 -32.60 18.36
C GLN A 415 0.75 -33.73 17.33
N PRO A 416 1.30 -34.93 17.60
CA PRO A 416 1.18 -36.07 16.69
C PRO A 416 -0.29 -36.51 16.56
N GLY A 417 -0.74 -36.77 15.34
CA GLY A 417 -2.14 -37.10 15.02
C GLY A 417 -3.09 -35.91 14.91
N VAL A 418 -2.63 -34.67 15.14
CA VAL A 418 -3.42 -33.44 15.04
C VAL A 418 -2.80 -32.48 14.03
N SER A 419 -1.52 -32.12 14.20
CA SER A 419 -0.80 -31.18 13.31
C SER A 419 -0.45 -31.82 11.95
N ASP A 420 -0.27 -33.13 11.93
CA ASP A 420 0.01 -33.97 10.76
C ASP A 420 -1.25 -34.56 10.11
N LYS A 421 -2.42 -34.44 10.74
CA LYS A 421 -3.65 -35.07 10.28
C LYS A 421 -4.09 -34.53 8.91
N LEU A 422 -4.12 -35.42 7.93
CA LEU A 422 -4.72 -35.19 6.63
C LEU A 422 -6.19 -35.64 6.68
N SER A 423 -7.15 -34.72 6.63
CA SER A 423 -8.55 -35.10 6.42
C SER A 423 -8.72 -35.76 5.05
N GLY A 424 -9.45 -36.86 4.98
CA GLY A 424 -9.84 -37.50 3.73
C GLY A 424 -10.82 -36.62 2.97
N LEU A 425 -10.72 -36.61 1.64
CA LEU A 425 -11.71 -35.94 0.78
C LEU A 425 -13.11 -36.53 0.99
N TRP A 426 -13.16 -37.83 1.31
CA TRP A 426 -14.37 -38.64 1.47
C TRP A 426 -14.82 -38.77 2.93
N ASP A 427 -14.23 -38.01 3.85
CA ASP A 427 -14.71 -37.93 5.24
C ASP A 427 -16.08 -37.22 5.27
N GLU A 428 -16.95 -37.57 6.22
CA GLU A 428 -18.37 -37.19 6.24
C GLU A 428 -18.64 -35.68 6.10
N ASP A 429 -17.72 -34.82 6.58
CA ASP A 429 -17.86 -33.36 6.51
C ASP A 429 -17.11 -32.72 5.32
N GLY A 430 -16.18 -33.44 4.67
CA GLY A 430 -15.18 -32.87 3.76
C GLY A 430 -15.68 -32.65 2.33
N TYR A 431 -16.40 -33.63 1.78
CA TYR A 431 -16.87 -33.59 0.39
C TYR A 431 -18.02 -32.59 0.21
N ASP A 432 -19.06 -32.71 1.04
CA ASP A 432 -20.29 -31.92 0.92
C ASP A 432 -20.05 -30.43 1.23
N ALA A 433 -19.22 -30.13 2.24
CA ALA A 433 -18.84 -28.75 2.55
C ALA A 433 -18.04 -28.09 1.42
N ALA A 434 -17.10 -28.83 0.81
CA ALA A 434 -16.30 -28.32 -0.31
C ALA A 434 -17.12 -28.13 -1.59
N LEU A 435 -18.12 -28.98 -1.83
CA LEU A 435 -19.01 -28.88 -2.99
C LEU A 435 -20.03 -27.74 -2.85
N ALA A 436 -20.47 -27.44 -1.63
CA ALA A 436 -21.45 -26.39 -1.35
C ALA A 436 -21.00 -24.98 -1.78
N GLU A 437 -19.69 -24.71 -1.77
CA GLU A 437 -19.10 -23.44 -2.21
C GLU A 437 -18.88 -23.34 -3.74
N GLY A 438 -19.14 -24.43 -4.47
CA GLY A 438 -19.04 -24.52 -5.92
C GLY A 438 -17.79 -25.23 -6.46
N ALA A 439 -17.71 -25.36 -7.79
CA ALA A 439 -16.71 -26.20 -8.45
C ALA A 439 -15.26 -25.71 -8.29
N ILE A 440 -15.01 -24.39 -8.25
CA ILE A 440 -13.66 -23.84 -8.14
C ILE A 440 -13.06 -24.07 -6.74
N PRO A 441 -13.77 -23.75 -5.63
CA PRO A 441 -13.33 -24.14 -4.29
C PRO A 441 -13.13 -25.64 -4.14
N PHE A 442 -14.04 -26.46 -4.68
CA PHE A 442 -13.90 -27.92 -4.67
C PHE A 442 -12.61 -28.39 -5.37
N MET A 443 -12.33 -27.93 -6.60
CA MET A 443 -11.06 -28.26 -7.29
C MET A 443 -9.83 -27.83 -6.50
N ARG A 444 -9.90 -26.67 -5.82
CA ARG A 444 -8.81 -26.19 -4.95
C ARG A 444 -8.62 -27.12 -3.75
N GLU A 445 -9.70 -27.60 -3.15
CA GLU A 445 -9.65 -28.54 -2.04
C GLU A 445 -9.09 -29.88 -2.48
N VAL A 446 -9.56 -30.44 -3.60
CA VAL A 446 -8.97 -31.65 -4.21
C VAL A 446 -7.46 -31.47 -4.45
N SER A 447 -7.05 -30.32 -4.99
CA SER A 447 -5.63 -30.01 -5.21
C SER A 447 -4.83 -29.89 -3.92
N LYS A 448 -5.40 -29.32 -2.84
CA LYS A 448 -4.73 -29.28 -1.53
C LYS A 448 -4.51 -30.69 -0.98
N ARG A 449 -5.53 -31.56 -1.09
CA ARG A 449 -5.48 -32.95 -0.60
C ARG A 449 -4.48 -33.80 -1.39
N LEU A 450 -4.49 -33.68 -2.71
CA LEU A 450 -3.55 -34.38 -3.59
C LEU A 450 -2.09 -33.99 -3.30
N ASN A 451 -1.86 -32.75 -2.85
CA ASN A 451 -0.57 -32.25 -2.41
C ASN A 451 -0.29 -32.46 -0.90
N GLY A 452 -1.12 -33.21 -0.17
CA GLY A 452 -0.90 -33.47 1.25
C GLY A 452 -0.89 -32.22 2.14
N ARG A 453 -1.59 -31.14 1.75
CA ARG A 453 -1.58 -29.89 2.54
C ARG A 453 -2.46 -30.02 3.78
N SER A 454 -1.83 -30.18 4.94
CA SER A 454 -2.51 -29.99 6.23
C SER A 454 -2.85 -28.51 6.46
N LYS A 455 -3.61 -28.23 7.53
CA LYS A 455 -3.92 -26.85 7.93
C LYS A 455 -2.63 -26.05 8.19
N ALA A 456 -1.68 -26.63 8.93
CA ALA A 456 -0.37 -26.05 9.21
C ALA A 456 0.43 -25.74 7.93
N VAL A 457 0.49 -26.69 6.98
CA VAL A 457 1.17 -26.46 5.68
C VAL A 457 0.49 -25.32 4.92
N SER A 458 -0.85 -25.27 4.94
CA SER A 458 -1.61 -24.26 4.21
C SER A 458 -1.39 -22.84 4.76
N GLU A 459 -1.25 -22.69 6.08
CA GLU A 459 -0.96 -21.41 6.75
C GLU A 459 0.43 -20.87 6.34
N VAL A 460 1.47 -21.68 6.45
CA VAL A 460 2.84 -21.32 6.01
C VAL A 460 2.89 -20.97 4.53
N VAL A 461 2.27 -21.78 3.68
CA VAL A 461 2.25 -21.56 2.22
C VAL A 461 1.47 -20.28 1.87
N GLN A 462 0.43 -19.94 2.62
CA GLN A 462 -0.32 -18.71 2.41
C GLN A 462 0.50 -17.48 2.83
N HIS A 463 1.23 -17.55 3.95
CA HIS A 463 2.16 -16.50 4.36
C HIS A 463 3.26 -16.29 3.31
N TYR A 464 3.85 -17.36 2.79
CA TYR A 464 4.84 -17.28 1.71
C TYR A 464 4.27 -16.66 0.42
N LYS A 465 3.06 -17.06 -0.01
CA LYS A 465 2.38 -16.48 -1.19
C LYS A 465 2.06 -14.99 -1.00
N SER A 466 1.63 -14.61 0.20
CA SER A 466 1.37 -13.20 0.54
C SER A 466 2.66 -12.38 0.44
N TRP A 467 3.76 -12.88 1.01
CA TRP A 467 5.07 -12.26 0.92
C TRP A 467 5.57 -12.12 -0.53
N MET A 468 5.44 -13.17 -1.34
CA MET A 468 5.74 -13.11 -2.78
C MET A 468 4.95 -12.00 -3.49
N GLY A 469 3.66 -11.85 -3.18
CA GLY A 469 2.84 -10.76 -3.71
C GLY A 469 3.35 -9.37 -3.33
N VAL A 470 3.90 -9.20 -2.13
CA VAL A 470 4.54 -7.95 -1.69
C VAL A 470 5.81 -7.68 -2.51
N VAL A 471 6.67 -8.69 -2.71
CA VAL A 471 7.90 -8.57 -3.53
C VAL A 471 7.58 -8.27 -5.00
N ASP A 472 6.58 -8.92 -5.58
CA ASP A 472 6.11 -8.64 -6.93
C ASP A 472 5.55 -7.21 -7.05
N GLY A 473 4.83 -6.74 -6.02
CA GLY A 473 4.38 -5.36 -5.92
C GLY A 473 5.56 -4.37 -5.93
N LEU A 474 6.63 -4.66 -5.18
CA LEU A 474 7.85 -3.86 -5.18
C LEU A 474 8.53 -3.85 -6.55
N ARG A 475 8.67 -5.01 -7.21
CA ARG A 475 9.24 -5.08 -8.57
C ARG A 475 8.42 -4.28 -9.58
N LYS A 476 7.09 -4.35 -9.52
CA LYS A 476 6.20 -3.53 -10.37
C LYS A 476 6.34 -2.04 -10.09
N ALA A 477 6.46 -1.65 -8.83
CA ALA A 477 6.67 -0.25 -8.45
C ALA A 477 8.01 0.28 -8.98
N LEU A 478 9.09 -0.52 -8.93
CA LEU A 478 10.39 -0.17 -9.52
C LEU A 478 10.32 -0.09 -11.05
N GLN A 479 9.62 -1.00 -11.72
CA GLN A 479 9.38 -0.92 -13.17
C GLN A 479 8.58 0.33 -13.57
N LYS A 480 7.68 0.83 -12.71
CA LYS A 480 7.01 2.11 -12.96
C LYS A 480 8.02 3.26 -12.94
N LEU A 481 8.96 3.26 -11.99
CA LEU A 481 10.01 4.27 -11.93
C LEU A 481 10.89 4.30 -13.18
N GLU A 482 11.26 3.13 -13.70
CA GLU A 482 12.05 3.03 -14.95
C GLU A 482 11.34 3.65 -16.17
N LYS A 483 10.01 3.61 -16.18
CA LYS A 483 9.17 4.13 -17.28
C LYS A 483 8.83 5.61 -17.14
N GLN A 484 9.22 6.27 -16.04
CA GLN A 484 8.93 7.69 -15.85
C GLN A 484 9.77 8.54 -16.82
N GLN A 485 9.11 9.51 -17.45
CA GLN A 485 9.73 10.53 -18.29
C GLN A 485 9.81 11.84 -17.50
N TRP A 486 10.95 12.52 -17.60
CA TRP A 486 11.28 13.73 -16.84
C TRP A 486 11.53 14.91 -17.77
N GLU A 487 10.49 15.30 -18.50
CA GLU A 487 10.47 16.48 -19.37
C GLU A 487 9.91 17.69 -18.60
N ASN A 488 10.43 18.88 -18.93
CA ASN A 488 9.86 20.14 -18.45
C ASN A 488 8.86 20.63 -19.50
N ASP A 489 7.56 20.43 -19.24
CA ASP A 489 6.48 20.75 -20.20
C ASP A 489 6.24 22.27 -20.38
N TYR A 490 7.08 23.15 -19.82
CA TYR A 490 6.92 24.60 -19.82
C TYR A 490 7.91 25.33 -20.75
N GLU A 491 7.57 26.55 -21.15
CA GLU A 491 8.15 27.37 -22.24
C GLU A 491 9.68 27.66 -22.21
N GLU A 492 10.44 27.13 -21.26
CA GLU A 492 11.90 27.28 -21.19
C GLU A 492 12.58 26.13 -21.97
N VAL A 493 13.22 26.45 -23.09
CA VAL A 493 13.99 25.49 -23.89
C VAL A 493 15.22 25.07 -23.06
N GLU A 494 15.16 23.90 -22.44
CA GLU A 494 16.30 23.27 -21.77
C GLU A 494 17.24 22.62 -22.78
N ASP A 495 18.54 22.58 -22.47
CA ASP A 495 19.53 21.90 -23.29
C ASP A 495 19.27 20.38 -23.28
N GLU A 496 19.31 19.73 -24.45
CA GLU A 496 19.05 18.29 -24.61
C GLU A 496 19.95 17.45 -23.69
N GLU A 497 21.21 17.85 -23.50
CA GLU A 497 22.16 17.19 -22.60
C GLU A 497 21.69 17.17 -21.13
N THR A 498 21.00 18.23 -20.68
CA THR A 498 20.47 18.34 -19.31
C THR A 498 19.28 17.41 -19.11
N ILE A 499 18.41 17.31 -20.13
CA ILE A 499 17.27 16.39 -20.13
C ILE A 499 17.75 14.94 -20.14
N GLU A 500 18.75 14.62 -20.97
CA GLU A 500 19.35 13.29 -21.04
C GLU A 500 20.03 12.88 -19.73
N ALA A 501 20.84 13.77 -19.14
CA ALA A 501 21.49 13.54 -17.86
C ALA A 501 20.47 13.28 -16.73
N ARG A 502 19.38 14.07 -16.69
CA ARG A 502 18.28 13.90 -15.74
C ARG A 502 17.56 12.56 -15.93
N GLN A 503 17.25 12.19 -17.17
CA GLN A 503 16.60 10.93 -17.48
C GLN A 503 17.49 9.73 -17.13
N GLN A 504 18.80 9.84 -17.36
CA GLN A 504 19.79 8.84 -16.96
C GLN A 504 19.80 8.67 -15.43
N ALA A 505 19.86 9.77 -14.69
CA ALA A 505 19.88 9.76 -13.23
C ALA A 505 18.59 9.20 -12.61
N LEU A 506 17.42 9.75 -12.98
CA LEU A 506 16.15 9.50 -12.30
C LEU A 506 15.42 8.22 -12.75
N SER A 507 15.60 7.81 -14.00
CA SER A 507 14.86 6.69 -14.60
C SER A 507 15.73 5.46 -14.88
N ARG A 508 17.07 5.58 -14.82
CA ARG A 508 17.97 4.43 -14.97
C ARG A 508 18.78 4.20 -13.70
N ASP A 509 19.52 5.18 -13.23
CA ASP A 509 20.48 4.95 -12.13
C ASP A 509 19.79 4.72 -10.79
N ASP A 510 18.80 5.54 -10.41
CA ASP A 510 18.04 5.35 -9.17
C ASP A 510 17.31 3.99 -9.14
N PRO A 511 16.52 3.60 -10.17
CA PRO A 511 15.84 2.30 -10.17
C PRO A 511 16.82 1.11 -10.18
N ARG A 512 17.96 1.21 -10.88
CA ARG A 512 19.00 0.16 -10.88
C ARG A 512 19.58 -0.05 -9.49
N LYS A 513 19.95 1.03 -8.78
CA LYS A 513 20.45 0.93 -7.40
C LYS A 513 19.40 0.28 -6.47
N LEU A 514 18.13 0.65 -6.62
CA LEU A 514 17.03 0.05 -5.84
C LEU A 514 16.80 -1.43 -6.18
N LEU A 515 16.92 -1.81 -7.46
CA LEU A 515 16.80 -3.19 -7.92
C LEU A 515 17.96 -4.04 -7.39
N GLU A 516 19.20 -3.59 -7.53
CA GLU A 516 20.39 -4.28 -6.98
C GLU A 516 20.27 -4.48 -5.46
N LYS A 517 19.75 -3.47 -4.75
CA LYS A 517 19.51 -3.56 -3.31
C LYS A 517 18.36 -4.51 -2.95
N LEU A 518 17.25 -4.49 -3.68
CA LEU A 518 16.17 -5.47 -3.52
C LEU A 518 16.70 -6.90 -3.71
N ASP A 519 17.48 -7.08 -4.74
CA ASP A 519 18.08 -8.34 -5.15
C ASP A 519 19.06 -8.88 -4.11
N THR A 520 19.99 -8.06 -3.62
CA THR A 520 20.89 -8.44 -2.51
C THR A 520 20.15 -8.72 -1.20
N CYS A 521 19.09 -7.98 -0.89
CA CYS A 521 18.25 -8.24 0.28
C CYS A 521 17.48 -9.55 0.17
N LEU A 522 16.98 -9.90 -1.02
CA LEU A 522 16.31 -11.17 -1.27
C LEU A 522 17.27 -12.33 -1.06
N ASP A 523 18.48 -12.25 -1.63
CA ASP A 523 19.48 -13.31 -1.46
C ASP A 523 19.83 -13.51 0.02
N ALA A 524 20.06 -12.42 0.77
CA ALA A 524 20.29 -12.48 2.21
C ALA A 524 19.09 -13.04 3.00
N ALA A 525 17.86 -12.74 2.59
CA ALA A 525 16.66 -13.25 3.26
C ALA A 525 16.47 -14.76 3.05
N PHE A 526 16.75 -15.29 1.84
CA PHE A 526 16.71 -16.72 1.58
C PHE A 526 17.80 -17.49 2.33
N VAL A 527 19.02 -16.96 2.39
CA VAL A 527 20.10 -17.57 3.19
C VAL A 527 19.72 -17.64 4.67
N LYS A 528 19.11 -16.58 5.22
CA LYS A 528 18.62 -16.58 6.61
C LYS A 528 17.51 -17.59 6.83
N LEU A 529 16.56 -17.69 5.89
CA LEU A 529 15.47 -18.65 5.98
C LEU A 529 15.98 -20.09 5.91
N ASP A 530 16.93 -20.38 5.03
CA ASP A 530 17.57 -21.69 4.91
C ASP A 530 18.29 -22.10 6.20
N ALA A 531 19.04 -21.17 6.80
CA ALA A 531 19.70 -21.36 8.09
C ALA A 531 18.69 -21.59 9.22
N GLN A 532 17.58 -20.85 9.24
CA GLN A 532 16.49 -21.04 10.22
C GLN A 532 15.86 -22.44 10.08
N LEU A 533 15.47 -22.84 8.87
CA LEU A 533 14.89 -24.16 8.62
C LEU A 533 15.86 -25.29 8.98
N SER A 534 17.15 -25.10 8.70
CA SER A 534 18.20 -26.06 9.06
C SER A 534 18.34 -26.21 10.58
N GLY A 535 18.40 -25.11 11.31
CA GLY A 535 18.46 -25.14 12.78
C GLY A 535 17.22 -25.76 13.43
N LEU A 536 16.03 -25.47 12.88
CA LEU A 536 14.78 -26.09 13.34
C LEU A 536 14.81 -27.61 13.14
N TRP A 537 15.27 -28.08 11.97
CA TRP A 537 15.39 -29.52 11.71
C TRP A 537 16.40 -30.21 12.64
N GLU A 538 17.58 -29.62 12.85
CA GLU A 538 18.59 -30.17 13.74
C GLU A 538 18.04 -30.39 15.16
N SER A 539 17.26 -29.42 15.68
CA SER A 539 16.63 -29.52 17.00
C SER A 539 15.62 -30.66 17.13
N LYS A 540 14.93 -31.01 16.03
CA LYS A 540 13.83 -31.99 16.00
C LYS A 540 14.24 -33.37 15.49
N SER A 541 15.39 -33.50 14.87
CA SER A 541 15.87 -34.74 14.23
C SER A 541 16.00 -35.95 15.19
N GLY A 542 16.15 -35.71 16.50
CA GLY A 542 16.26 -36.76 17.52
C GLY A 542 14.95 -37.14 18.23
N GLU A 543 13.85 -36.45 17.95
CA GLU A 543 12.56 -36.70 18.62
C GLU A 543 11.83 -37.91 18.03
N ALA A 544 10.95 -38.55 18.81
CA ALA A 544 10.12 -39.67 18.34
C ALA A 544 9.15 -39.27 17.21
N SER A 545 8.81 -37.98 17.12
CA SER A 545 7.98 -37.37 16.07
C SER A 545 8.78 -36.98 14.81
N SER A 546 10.09 -37.23 14.76
CA SER A 546 11.00 -36.78 13.69
C SER A 546 10.54 -37.12 12.27
N GLY A 547 9.95 -38.30 12.03
CA GLY A 547 9.44 -38.63 10.69
C GLY A 547 8.18 -37.84 10.31
N SER A 548 7.27 -37.56 11.24
CA SER A 548 6.06 -36.74 10.99
C SER A 548 6.43 -35.28 10.72
N VAL A 549 7.41 -34.76 11.46
CA VAL A 549 8.01 -33.46 11.25
C VAL A 549 8.74 -33.42 9.90
N ALA A 550 9.48 -34.48 9.54
CA ALA A 550 10.15 -34.55 8.24
C ALA A 550 9.17 -34.47 7.07
N MET A 551 8.04 -35.19 7.14
CA MET A 551 6.98 -35.13 6.13
C MET A 551 6.38 -33.71 6.01
N TYR A 552 6.16 -33.04 7.13
CA TYR A 552 5.70 -31.65 7.16
C TYR A 552 6.71 -30.69 6.50
N MET A 553 7.98 -30.74 6.89
CA MET A 553 9.03 -29.88 6.33
C MET A 553 9.24 -30.13 4.83
N LEU A 554 9.19 -31.38 4.37
CA LEU A 554 9.27 -31.72 2.94
C LEU A 554 8.13 -31.08 2.13
N ARG A 555 6.90 -31.05 2.68
CA ARG A 555 5.74 -30.42 2.03
C ARG A 555 5.88 -28.90 1.96
N VAL A 556 6.30 -28.28 3.06
CA VAL A 556 6.56 -26.83 3.12
C VAL A 556 7.66 -26.45 2.12
N LEU A 557 8.80 -27.16 2.14
CA LEU A 557 9.90 -26.93 1.21
C LEU A 557 9.47 -27.12 -0.24
N ARG A 558 8.71 -28.17 -0.56
CA ARG A 558 8.20 -28.40 -1.91
C ARG A 558 7.33 -27.24 -2.39
N ASP A 559 6.37 -26.79 -1.58
CA ASP A 559 5.46 -25.71 -1.98
C ASP A 559 6.17 -24.36 -2.11
N MET A 560 7.18 -24.07 -1.28
CA MET A 560 8.04 -22.89 -1.44
C MET A 560 8.90 -23.00 -2.71
N ARG A 561 9.52 -24.16 -2.93
CA ARG A 561 10.38 -24.42 -4.09
C ARG A 561 9.63 -24.40 -5.43
N ALA A 562 8.32 -24.68 -5.42
CA ALA A 562 7.48 -24.62 -6.62
C ALA A 562 7.36 -23.20 -7.20
N LYS A 563 7.63 -22.16 -6.39
CA LYS A 563 7.56 -20.76 -6.80
C LYS A 563 8.73 -19.96 -6.24
N LEU A 564 9.95 -20.33 -6.61
CA LEU A 564 11.13 -19.54 -6.28
C LEU A 564 11.30 -18.37 -7.24
N PRO A 565 11.80 -17.22 -6.76
CA PRO A 565 12.29 -16.19 -7.65
C PRO A 565 13.54 -16.70 -8.39
N ASP A 566 13.77 -16.18 -9.61
CA ASP A 566 14.93 -16.54 -10.44
C ASP A 566 16.22 -15.93 -9.86
N ARG A 567 16.74 -16.56 -8.81
CA ARG A 567 17.86 -16.08 -7.99
C ARG A 567 18.72 -17.25 -7.52
N PRO A 568 20.05 -17.15 -7.54
CA PRO A 568 20.92 -18.26 -7.18
C PRO A 568 20.73 -18.70 -5.71
N ALA A 569 20.67 -17.75 -4.77
CA ALA A 569 20.48 -18.05 -3.35
C ALA A 569 19.12 -18.71 -3.05
N ALA A 570 18.11 -18.51 -3.89
CA ALA A 570 16.80 -19.14 -3.73
C ALA A 570 16.79 -20.58 -4.28
N GLN A 571 17.60 -20.88 -5.30
CA GLN A 571 17.65 -22.21 -5.94
C GLN A 571 18.15 -23.30 -4.98
N ASP A 572 19.05 -22.94 -4.06
CA ASP A 572 19.66 -23.87 -3.10
C ASP A 572 18.79 -24.14 -1.85
N LEU A 573 17.71 -23.37 -1.65
CA LEU A 573 16.87 -23.42 -0.45
C LEU A 573 16.42 -24.85 -0.07
N GLY A 574 16.86 -25.33 1.08
CA GLY A 574 16.47 -26.60 1.68
C GLY A 574 17.05 -27.85 1.00
N LEU A 575 17.84 -27.73 -0.07
CA LEU A 575 18.37 -28.91 -0.78
C LEU A 575 19.30 -29.75 0.10
N ALA A 576 20.07 -29.11 0.98
CA ALA A 576 20.95 -29.80 1.93
C ALA A 576 20.17 -30.61 3.00
N LEU A 577 18.93 -30.21 3.30
CA LEU A 577 18.07 -30.86 4.29
C LEU A 577 17.33 -32.07 3.72
N VAL A 578 17.06 -32.10 2.41
CA VAL A 578 16.27 -33.16 1.76
C VAL A 578 16.77 -34.58 2.09
N PRO A 579 18.08 -34.91 2.05
CA PRO A 579 18.53 -36.26 2.36
C PRO A 579 18.25 -36.71 3.80
N SER A 580 18.43 -35.83 4.80
CA SER A 580 18.20 -36.17 6.21
C SER A 580 16.71 -36.24 6.54
N LEU A 581 15.91 -35.37 5.93
CA LEU A 581 14.44 -35.42 5.98
C LEU A 581 13.91 -36.72 5.36
N HIS A 582 14.38 -37.10 4.17
CA HIS A 582 14.03 -38.37 3.54
C HIS A 582 14.41 -39.56 4.43
N GLY A 583 15.59 -39.54 5.06
CA GLY A 583 16.01 -40.61 5.97
C GLY A 583 15.04 -40.83 7.14
N SER A 584 14.62 -39.75 7.80
CA SER A 584 13.69 -39.82 8.93
C SER A 584 12.28 -40.21 8.51
N MET A 585 11.79 -39.69 7.38
CA MET A 585 10.51 -40.08 6.79
C MET A 585 10.49 -41.57 6.45
N VAL A 586 11.54 -42.05 5.78
CA VAL A 586 11.70 -43.45 5.37
C VAL A 586 11.71 -44.39 6.57
N ALA A 587 12.43 -44.03 7.64
CA ALA A 587 12.46 -44.81 8.87
C ALA A 587 11.05 -44.94 9.49
N GLN A 588 10.29 -43.84 9.58
CA GLN A 588 8.93 -43.89 10.13
C GLN A 588 7.96 -44.69 9.26
N VAL A 589 7.97 -44.52 7.93
CA VAL A 589 7.03 -45.20 7.02
C VAL A 589 7.29 -46.71 6.98
N SER A 590 8.56 -47.11 7.00
CA SER A 590 8.94 -48.53 6.93
C SER A 590 8.85 -49.25 8.29
N ALA A 591 8.83 -48.52 9.42
CA ALA A 591 8.85 -49.10 10.77
C ALA A 591 7.79 -50.19 10.99
N LYS A 592 6.53 -49.96 10.62
CA LYS A 592 5.44 -50.94 10.78
C LYS A 592 5.67 -52.21 9.94
N ALA A 593 6.13 -52.05 8.70
CA ALA A 593 6.38 -53.18 7.82
C ALA A 593 7.59 -54.00 8.31
N LEU A 594 8.65 -53.33 8.77
CA LEU A 594 9.85 -53.95 9.33
C LEU A 594 9.57 -54.64 10.67
N ASP A 595 8.73 -54.05 11.53
CA ASP A 595 8.35 -54.67 12.80
C ASP A 595 7.47 -55.91 12.58
N ASN A 596 6.48 -55.83 11.69
CA ASN A 596 5.70 -56.99 11.26
C ASN A 596 6.59 -58.08 10.66
N PHE A 597 7.60 -57.70 9.87
CA PHE A 597 8.56 -58.64 9.30
C PHE A 597 9.35 -59.37 10.40
N ARG A 598 9.87 -58.64 11.39
CA ARG A 598 10.64 -59.20 12.52
C ARG A 598 9.81 -60.09 13.43
N THR A 599 8.58 -59.69 13.74
CA THR A 599 7.75 -60.33 14.78
C THR A 599 6.80 -61.40 14.24
N THR A 600 6.34 -61.28 13.00
CA THR A 600 5.33 -62.19 12.44
C THR A 600 5.88 -63.06 11.31
N PHE A 601 6.71 -62.51 10.43
CA PHE A 601 7.18 -63.26 9.25
C PHE A 601 8.37 -64.16 9.57
N LEU A 602 9.46 -63.60 10.11
CA LEU A 602 10.68 -64.38 10.37
C LEU A 602 10.45 -65.59 11.31
N PRO A 603 9.57 -65.51 12.34
CA PRO A 603 9.26 -66.67 13.17
C PRO A 603 8.33 -67.69 12.49
N ASP A 604 7.58 -67.30 11.46
CA ASP A 604 6.64 -68.18 10.74
C ASP A 604 7.39 -69.00 9.69
N ARG A 605 7.81 -70.21 10.09
CA ARG A 605 8.59 -71.15 9.26
C ARG A 605 7.73 -71.94 8.26
N ARG A 606 6.56 -71.43 7.89
CA ARG A 606 5.67 -72.08 6.91
C ARG A 606 6.21 -71.89 5.49
N VAL A 607 6.42 -73.00 4.80
CA VAL A 607 6.85 -73.02 3.40
C VAL A 607 5.62 -72.97 2.49
N ALA A 608 5.67 -72.18 1.42
CA ALA A 608 4.57 -72.12 0.46
C ALA A 608 4.43 -73.46 -0.28
N GLY A 609 3.20 -73.85 -0.60
CA GLY A 609 2.93 -75.17 -1.20
C GLY A 609 3.75 -75.41 -2.47
N LYS A 610 4.48 -76.53 -2.51
CA LYS A 610 5.25 -76.97 -3.69
C LYS A 610 4.29 -77.38 -4.81
N PRO A 611 4.54 -77.02 -6.08
CA PRO A 611 3.75 -77.52 -7.19
C PRO A 611 3.89 -79.05 -7.26
N LEU A 612 2.76 -79.77 -7.27
CA LEU A 612 2.75 -81.25 -7.24
C LEU A 612 3.41 -81.91 -8.47
N TRP A 613 3.66 -81.16 -9.54
CA TRP A 613 3.96 -81.72 -10.87
C TRP A 613 5.16 -81.05 -11.60
N GLU A 614 5.91 -80.15 -10.96
CA GLU A 614 6.99 -79.40 -11.62
C GLU A 614 8.37 -79.58 -10.95
N GLY A 615 9.27 -80.28 -11.65
CA GLY A 615 10.72 -80.31 -11.40
C GLY A 615 11.18 -81.24 -10.26
N GLU A 616 12.31 -81.91 -10.47
CA GLU A 616 13.13 -82.50 -9.40
C GLU A 616 14.38 -81.62 -9.22
N PRO A 617 14.59 -80.99 -8.05
CA PRO A 617 13.70 -80.87 -6.90
C PRO A 617 12.51 -79.90 -7.14
N ALA A 618 11.40 -80.10 -6.42
CA ALA A 618 10.23 -79.23 -6.50
C ALA A 618 10.53 -77.86 -5.85
N LEU A 619 10.58 -76.82 -6.66
CA LEU A 619 10.93 -75.45 -6.26
C LEU A 619 9.67 -74.60 -6.01
N PRO A 620 9.74 -73.59 -5.14
CA PRO A 620 8.63 -72.65 -4.92
C PRO A 620 8.38 -71.79 -6.16
N THR A 621 7.10 -71.55 -6.47
CA THR A 621 6.64 -70.68 -7.58
C THR A 621 5.99 -69.39 -7.09
N GLN A 622 5.90 -69.20 -5.77
CA GLN A 622 5.25 -68.06 -5.12
C GLN A 622 6.10 -67.57 -3.94
N PRO A 623 6.08 -66.26 -3.66
CA PRO A 623 6.71 -65.72 -2.46
C PRO A 623 5.94 -66.18 -1.23
N SER A 624 6.61 -66.17 -0.08
CA SER A 624 5.98 -66.46 1.19
C SER A 624 4.87 -65.44 1.49
N ALA A 625 3.86 -65.89 2.25
CA ALA A 625 2.76 -65.02 2.65
C ALA A 625 3.26 -63.78 3.42
N GLY A 626 4.35 -63.90 4.18
CA GLY A 626 4.94 -62.79 4.89
C GLY A 626 5.71 -61.82 3.98
N MET A 627 6.45 -62.30 2.97
CA MET A 627 7.11 -61.42 2.00
C MET A 627 6.09 -60.62 1.17
N PHE A 628 4.98 -61.24 0.77
CA PHE A 628 3.89 -60.54 0.09
C PHE A 628 3.19 -59.53 1.01
N ARG A 629 2.88 -59.92 2.27
CA ARG A 629 2.31 -59.00 3.28
C ARG A 629 3.24 -57.85 3.62
N PHE A 630 4.55 -58.05 3.62
CA PHE A 630 5.53 -56.99 3.80
C PHE A 630 5.42 -55.94 2.69
N HIS A 631 5.46 -56.35 1.42
CA HIS A 631 5.29 -55.43 0.28
C HIS A 631 3.96 -54.68 0.36
N HIS A 632 2.88 -55.39 0.66
CA HIS A 632 1.56 -54.79 0.82
C HIS A 632 1.52 -53.76 1.96
N THR A 633 2.03 -54.13 3.15
CA THR A 633 2.06 -53.23 4.30
C THR A 633 2.94 -52.01 4.04
N LEU A 634 4.08 -52.20 3.37
CA LEU A 634 4.99 -51.12 3.00
C LEU A 634 4.32 -50.16 2.02
N CYS A 635 3.73 -50.65 0.93
CA CYS A 635 3.00 -49.82 -0.03
C CYS A 635 1.81 -49.11 0.60
N GLN A 636 1.09 -49.76 1.51
CA GLN A 636 -0.02 -49.14 2.24
C GLN A 636 0.50 -48.01 3.14
N SER A 637 1.55 -48.23 3.92
CA SER A 637 2.17 -47.17 4.74
C SER A 637 2.69 -46.00 3.88
N MET A 638 3.23 -46.28 2.69
CA MET A 638 3.65 -45.23 1.75
C MET A 638 2.46 -44.41 1.24
N ALA A 639 1.35 -45.07 0.90
CA ALA A 639 0.13 -44.42 0.45
C ALA A 639 -0.51 -43.57 1.57
N ASP A 640 -0.54 -44.09 2.80
CA ASP A 640 -1.06 -43.42 4.00
C ASP A 640 -0.24 -42.17 4.35
N ALA A 641 1.08 -42.21 4.15
CA ALA A 641 1.96 -41.04 4.31
C ALA A 641 1.66 -39.93 3.28
N GLY A 642 1.24 -40.31 2.08
CA GLY A 642 0.87 -39.43 0.99
C GLY A 642 1.71 -39.65 -0.27
N LEU A 643 1.04 -39.76 -1.43
CA LEU A 643 1.68 -39.92 -2.74
C LEU A 643 2.61 -38.75 -3.10
N ASP A 644 2.39 -37.61 -2.47
CA ASP A 644 3.02 -36.32 -2.73
C ASP A 644 4.49 -36.22 -2.26
N LEU A 645 4.92 -37.18 -1.43
CA LEU A 645 6.26 -37.26 -0.84
C LEU A 645 7.23 -38.16 -1.62
N TRP A 646 6.72 -39.04 -2.48
CA TRP A 646 7.50 -40.09 -3.13
C TRP A 646 8.10 -39.63 -4.46
N SER A 647 9.25 -38.97 -4.38
CA SER A 647 10.13 -38.75 -5.53
C SER A 647 11.04 -39.96 -5.80
N ALA A 648 11.65 -40.05 -6.98
CA ALA A 648 12.58 -41.13 -7.31
C ALA A 648 13.74 -41.25 -6.30
N THR A 649 14.21 -40.13 -5.76
CA THR A 649 15.26 -40.10 -4.73
C THR A 649 14.74 -40.57 -3.37
N ALA A 650 13.52 -40.19 -2.98
CA ALA A 650 12.87 -40.68 -1.76
C ALA A 650 12.61 -42.19 -1.82
N VAL A 651 12.14 -42.72 -2.96
CA VAL A 651 11.93 -44.15 -3.17
C VAL A 651 13.26 -44.91 -3.14
N THR A 652 14.33 -44.35 -3.72
CA THR A 652 15.67 -44.96 -3.65
C THR A 652 16.18 -45.00 -2.20
N ALA A 653 15.96 -43.93 -1.42
CA ALA A 653 16.30 -43.89 0.01
C ALA A 653 15.49 -44.91 0.83
N LEU A 654 14.19 -45.06 0.54
CA LEU A 654 13.34 -46.09 1.12
C LEU A 654 13.89 -47.50 0.83
N LYS A 655 14.16 -47.77 -0.45
CA LYS A 655 14.70 -49.05 -0.90
C LYS A 655 16.01 -49.37 -0.18
N LYS A 656 16.92 -48.40 -0.06
CA LYS A 656 18.18 -48.53 0.70
C LYS A 656 17.95 -48.94 2.15
N HIS A 657 17.11 -48.18 2.84
CA HIS A 657 16.91 -48.36 4.28
C HIS A 657 16.21 -49.70 4.57
N ALA A 658 15.10 -49.98 3.88
CA ALA A 658 14.39 -51.23 4.06
C ALA A 658 15.26 -52.46 3.69
N CYS A 659 16.02 -52.43 2.58
CA CYS A 659 16.94 -53.53 2.26
C CYS A 659 17.93 -53.82 3.39
N ARG A 660 18.58 -52.77 3.93
CA ARG A 660 19.58 -52.93 4.99
C ARG A 660 18.97 -53.54 6.24
N GLU A 661 17.85 -52.98 6.73
CA GLU A 661 17.17 -53.46 7.95
C GLU A 661 16.62 -54.89 7.78
N LEU A 662 16.11 -55.22 6.59
CA LEU A 662 15.63 -56.56 6.28
C LEU A 662 16.78 -57.57 6.28
N VAL A 663 17.88 -57.28 5.57
CA VAL A 663 19.05 -58.17 5.50
C VAL A 663 19.67 -58.39 6.87
N GLU A 664 19.81 -57.34 7.69
CA GLU A 664 20.30 -57.48 9.07
C GLU A 664 19.40 -58.40 9.90
N SER A 665 18.08 -58.17 9.88
CA SER A 665 17.10 -59.00 10.62
C SER A 665 17.09 -60.45 10.13
N TRP A 666 17.19 -60.66 8.81
CA TRP A 666 17.25 -61.98 8.20
C TRP A 666 18.54 -62.72 8.53
N ARG A 667 19.69 -62.04 8.55
CA ARG A 667 20.99 -62.64 8.92
C ARG A 667 20.98 -63.13 10.36
N GLU A 668 20.39 -62.36 11.29
CA GLU A 668 20.23 -62.79 12.68
C GLU A 668 19.42 -64.08 12.80
N GLU A 669 18.33 -64.20 12.03
CA GLU A 669 17.50 -65.41 12.05
C GLU A 669 18.10 -66.59 11.29
N LEU A 670 18.85 -66.34 10.21
CA LEU A 670 19.64 -67.36 9.54
C LEU A 670 20.72 -67.95 10.48
N ALA A 671 21.33 -67.10 11.31
CA ALA A 671 22.25 -67.53 12.37
C ALA A 671 21.53 -68.35 13.47
N ARG A 672 20.29 -68.01 13.84
CA ARG A 672 19.46 -68.81 14.78
C ARG A 672 19.05 -70.17 14.21
N LEU A 673 18.74 -70.25 12.91
CA LEU A 673 18.42 -71.50 12.23
C LEU A 673 19.61 -72.47 12.16
N SER A 674 20.80 -71.93 11.96
CA SER A 674 22.06 -72.69 11.91
C SER A 674 22.60 -73.08 13.30
N SER A 675 22.25 -72.34 14.37
CA SER A 675 22.73 -72.58 15.75
C SER A 675 21.80 -73.40 16.66
N SER A 676 20.59 -73.79 16.20
CA SER A 676 19.68 -74.62 16.99
C SER A 676 20.35 -75.94 17.40
N PRO A 677 20.57 -76.23 18.70
CA PRO A 677 21.36 -77.36 19.15
C PRO A 677 20.62 -78.68 18.96
N GLU A 678 21.32 -79.66 18.38
CA GLU A 678 21.03 -81.08 18.59
C GLU A 678 21.08 -81.35 20.10
N LYS A 679 19.93 -81.65 20.71
CA LYS A 679 19.92 -82.20 22.07
C LYS A 679 20.63 -83.56 22.02
N LYS A 680 21.86 -83.61 22.52
CA LYS A 680 22.50 -84.85 22.95
C LYS A 680 21.70 -85.43 24.12
N THR A 681 20.85 -86.40 23.88
CA THR A 681 20.49 -87.40 24.88
C THR A 681 21.54 -88.50 24.82
N GLY A 682 22.26 -88.69 25.93
CA GLY A 682 23.26 -89.73 26.09
C GLY A 682 22.62 -91.12 26.14
N ASP A 683 23.44 -92.09 25.76
CA ASP A 683 23.25 -93.54 25.74
C ASP A 683 22.23 -94.10 26.75
N GLU A 684 21.26 -94.85 26.24
CA GLU A 684 20.97 -96.22 26.68
C GLU A 684 20.39 -96.99 25.46
N GLU A 685 21.00 -98.13 25.14
CA GLU A 685 20.65 -98.98 24.01
C GLU A 685 19.20 -99.48 24.12
N GLY A 686 18.36 -99.08 23.17
CA GLY A 686 16.99 -99.57 22.99
C GLY A 686 16.41 -99.04 21.68
N ASP A 687 16.02 -99.95 20.82
CA ASP A 687 15.41 -99.81 19.49
C ASP A 687 14.32 -98.72 19.42
N ASP A 688 14.42 -97.77 18.47
CA ASP A 688 13.28 -96.95 17.99
C ASP A 688 13.63 -96.22 16.67
N GLU A 689 13.12 -96.72 15.53
CA GLU A 689 13.17 -96.07 14.20
C GLU A 689 12.50 -94.67 14.18
N GLU A 690 11.66 -94.33 15.16
CA GLU A 690 10.95 -93.04 15.25
C GLU A 690 11.87 -91.82 15.48
N THR A 691 13.04 -92.00 16.11
CA THR A 691 13.98 -90.87 16.37
C THR A 691 14.84 -90.49 15.15
N ARG A 692 14.97 -91.39 14.16
CA ARG A 692 15.67 -91.12 12.89
C ARG A 692 14.79 -90.38 11.89
N GLU A 693 13.48 -90.61 11.90
CA GLU A 693 12.53 -89.86 11.06
C GLU A 693 12.36 -88.43 11.56
N GLU A 694 12.25 -88.20 12.88
CA GLU A 694 12.13 -86.85 13.45
C GLU A 694 13.34 -85.94 13.19
N SER A 695 14.55 -86.50 13.14
CA SER A 695 15.77 -85.73 12.88
C SER A 695 15.93 -85.38 11.40
N LYS A 696 15.46 -86.27 10.50
CA LYS A 696 15.43 -86.06 9.05
C LYS A 696 14.35 -85.04 8.63
N ASP A 697 13.17 -85.12 9.24
CA ASP A 697 12.09 -84.13 9.06
C ASP A 697 12.52 -82.71 9.48
N LYS A 698 13.26 -82.58 10.59
CA LYS A 698 13.76 -81.28 11.06
C LYS A 698 14.84 -80.70 10.13
N SER A 699 15.69 -81.53 9.50
CA SER A 699 16.66 -81.06 8.50
C SER A 699 16.00 -80.69 7.18
N ASP A 700 14.97 -81.42 6.77
CA ASP A 700 14.24 -81.17 5.52
C ASP A 700 13.39 -79.90 5.63
N VAL A 701 12.78 -79.62 6.80
CA VAL A 701 12.09 -78.35 7.07
C VAL A 701 13.06 -77.16 7.04
N LYS A 702 14.27 -77.28 7.59
CA LYS A 702 15.28 -76.20 7.53
C LYS A 702 15.70 -75.91 6.09
N ARG A 703 15.92 -76.96 5.30
CA ARG A 703 16.30 -76.87 3.89
C ARG A 703 15.18 -76.22 3.06
N ASP A 704 13.94 -76.63 3.29
CA ASP A 704 12.77 -76.08 2.59
C ASP A 704 12.52 -74.60 2.93
N VAL A 705 12.74 -74.21 4.19
CA VAL A 705 12.68 -72.79 4.59
C VAL A 705 13.79 -71.97 3.92
N ALA A 706 15.01 -72.51 3.82
CA ALA A 706 16.11 -71.82 3.13
C ALA A 706 15.84 -71.65 1.62
N ILE A 707 15.24 -72.66 0.97
CA ILE A 707 14.82 -72.58 -0.44
C ILE A 707 13.71 -71.53 -0.62
N GLN A 708 12.73 -71.46 0.29
CA GLN A 708 11.70 -70.42 0.26
C GLN A 708 12.28 -69.02 0.47
N TRP A 709 13.22 -68.85 1.39
CA TRP A 709 13.89 -67.57 1.63
C TRP A 709 14.75 -67.14 0.45
N LEU A 710 15.37 -68.09 -0.27
CA LEU A 710 16.07 -67.80 -1.52
C LEU A 710 15.11 -67.23 -2.57
N PHE A 711 13.91 -67.80 -2.71
CA PHE A 711 12.86 -67.23 -3.58
C PHE A 711 12.43 -65.84 -3.12
N ASP A 712 12.19 -65.64 -1.82
CA ASP A 712 11.75 -64.36 -1.26
C ASP A 712 12.78 -63.25 -1.47
N VAL A 713 14.08 -63.56 -1.36
CA VAL A 713 15.19 -62.64 -1.64
C VAL A 713 15.28 -62.31 -3.13
N SER A 714 15.13 -63.29 -4.03
CA SER A 714 15.07 -63.03 -5.47
C SER A 714 13.87 -62.18 -5.85
N TYR A 715 12.69 -62.42 -5.25
CA TYR A 715 11.50 -61.60 -5.43
C TYR A 715 11.70 -60.17 -4.92
N LEU A 716 12.34 -59.99 -3.77
CA LEU A 716 12.71 -58.67 -3.24
C LEU A 716 13.73 -57.96 -4.13
N ALA A 717 14.67 -58.68 -4.73
CA ALA A 717 15.64 -58.11 -5.66
C ALA A 717 14.95 -57.56 -6.92
N CYS A 718 13.83 -58.12 -7.36
CA CYS A 718 13.05 -57.56 -8.48
C CYS A 718 12.48 -56.18 -8.14
N SER A 719 11.96 -55.98 -6.92
CA SER A 719 11.32 -54.73 -6.49
C SER A 719 12.31 -53.66 -6.01
N PHE A 720 13.40 -54.06 -5.34
CA PHE A 720 14.41 -53.13 -4.80
C PHE A 720 15.61 -52.91 -5.75
N GLY A 721 15.91 -53.87 -6.63
CA GLY A 721 17.13 -53.91 -7.46
C GLY A 721 17.08 -53.15 -8.79
N HIS A 722 15.90 -52.78 -9.29
CA HIS A 722 15.73 -51.97 -10.50
C HIS A 722 15.59 -50.50 -10.13
N THR A 723 16.70 -49.83 -9.81
CA THR A 723 16.74 -48.36 -9.77
C THR A 723 17.50 -47.85 -10.99
N ALA A 724 17.09 -46.70 -11.56
CA ALA A 724 17.71 -46.10 -12.76
C ALA A 724 19.21 -45.73 -12.61
N ALA A 725 19.80 -45.91 -11.41
CA ALA A 725 21.23 -45.78 -11.16
C ALA A 725 21.90 -47.17 -11.14
N PRO A 726 23.16 -47.31 -11.59
CA PRO A 726 23.86 -48.60 -11.76
C PRO A 726 24.29 -49.27 -10.44
N THR A 727 23.58 -49.00 -9.34
CA THR A 727 23.89 -49.52 -8.01
C THR A 727 23.10 -50.80 -7.79
N SER A 728 23.62 -51.93 -8.26
CA SER A 728 23.13 -53.21 -7.76
C SER A 728 23.44 -53.29 -6.27
N TRP A 729 22.44 -53.48 -5.41
CA TRP A 729 22.62 -53.55 -3.95
C TRP A 729 23.54 -54.73 -3.58
N PRO A 730 24.81 -54.47 -3.21
CA PRO A 730 25.78 -55.55 -3.00
C PRO A 730 25.48 -56.34 -1.73
N GLU A 731 24.87 -55.70 -0.72
CA GLU A 731 24.41 -56.33 0.52
C GLU A 731 23.35 -57.41 0.25
N LEU A 732 22.37 -57.11 -0.62
CA LEU A 732 21.30 -58.05 -0.96
C LEU A 732 21.85 -59.25 -1.74
N LYS A 733 22.73 -59.01 -2.73
CA LYS A 733 23.42 -60.07 -3.47
C LYS A 733 24.28 -60.95 -2.56
N SER A 734 25.04 -60.34 -1.66
CA SER A 734 25.88 -61.08 -0.70
C SER A 734 25.04 -61.98 0.22
N PHE A 735 23.85 -61.51 0.62
CA PHE A 735 22.94 -62.27 1.44
C PHE A 735 22.25 -63.41 0.66
N GLU A 736 21.89 -63.18 -0.60
CA GLU A 736 21.41 -64.23 -1.52
C GLU A 736 22.43 -65.38 -1.64
N ASP A 737 23.72 -65.05 -1.80
CA ASP A 737 24.81 -66.03 -1.85
C ASP A 737 25.00 -66.78 -0.51
N GLU A 738 24.77 -66.11 0.63
CA GLU A 738 24.81 -66.72 1.97
C GLU A 738 23.67 -67.72 2.18
N ILE A 739 22.44 -67.39 1.75
CA ILE A 739 21.29 -68.31 1.82
C ILE A 739 21.49 -69.49 0.86
N TYR A 740 21.97 -69.24 -0.36
CA TYR A 740 22.17 -70.30 -1.35
C TYR A 740 23.05 -71.43 -0.80
N LYS A 741 24.13 -71.09 -0.08
CA LYS A 741 25.01 -72.07 0.60
C LYS A 741 24.28 -72.94 1.65
N GLN A 742 23.19 -72.45 2.24
CA GLN A 742 22.39 -73.18 3.24
C GLN A 742 21.31 -74.07 2.60
N THR A 743 21.00 -73.90 1.31
CA THR A 743 19.94 -74.67 0.62
C THR A 743 20.35 -76.08 0.19
N GLY A 744 21.65 -76.37 0.12
CA GLY A 744 22.18 -77.66 -0.33
C GLY A 744 21.84 -78.02 -1.78
N LEU A 745 21.40 -77.04 -2.60
CA LEU A 745 21.19 -77.21 -4.04
C LEU A 745 22.56 -77.26 -4.74
N GLU A 746 22.85 -78.36 -5.44
CA GLU A 746 24.14 -78.57 -6.13
C GLU A 746 24.18 -77.92 -7.53
N ASP A 747 23.01 -77.60 -8.10
CA ASP A 747 22.86 -77.10 -9.47
C ASP A 747 22.57 -75.59 -9.54
N GLU A 748 23.48 -74.85 -10.18
CA GLU A 748 23.30 -73.42 -10.50
C GLU A 748 22.05 -73.16 -11.37
N ALA A 749 21.63 -74.16 -12.15
CA ALA A 749 20.39 -74.12 -12.94
C ALA A 749 19.13 -73.96 -12.06
N SER A 750 19.15 -74.47 -10.83
CA SER A 750 18.04 -74.31 -9.88
C SER A 750 17.95 -72.88 -9.35
N ARG A 751 19.09 -72.22 -9.12
CA ARG A 751 19.16 -70.80 -8.74
C ARG A 751 18.61 -69.89 -9.83
N VAL A 752 18.98 -70.13 -11.08
CA VAL A 752 18.46 -69.38 -12.24
C VAL A 752 16.95 -69.60 -12.42
N ARG A 753 16.45 -70.82 -12.16
CA ARG A 753 15.02 -71.12 -12.22
C ARG A 753 14.22 -70.36 -11.15
N ILE A 754 14.74 -70.26 -9.92
CA ILE A 754 14.15 -69.45 -8.84
C ILE A 754 14.13 -67.97 -9.24
N ALA A 755 15.23 -67.45 -9.77
CA ALA A 755 15.30 -66.06 -10.22
C ALA A 755 14.25 -65.75 -11.30
N ASN A 756 14.18 -66.57 -12.36
CA ASN A 756 13.21 -66.36 -13.44
C ASN A 756 11.75 -66.48 -12.96
N THR A 757 11.44 -67.47 -12.13
CA THR A 757 10.07 -67.63 -11.58
C THR A 757 9.69 -66.50 -10.64
N SER A 758 10.63 -65.97 -9.86
CA SER A 758 10.42 -64.79 -9.03
C SER A 758 10.18 -63.52 -9.85
N GLU A 759 10.88 -63.36 -10.98
CA GLU A 759 10.70 -62.26 -11.92
C GLU A 759 9.34 -62.31 -12.61
N GLU A 760 8.93 -63.48 -13.11
CA GLU A 760 7.60 -63.68 -13.69
C GLU A 760 6.48 -63.37 -12.69
N TYR A 761 6.65 -63.80 -11.43
CA TYR A 761 5.68 -63.50 -10.38
C TYR A 761 5.64 -62.00 -10.04
N TRP A 762 6.81 -61.33 -10.02
CA TRP A 762 6.89 -59.88 -9.86
C TRP A 762 6.20 -59.14 -11.00
N GLN A 763 6.41 -59.53 -12.27
CA GLN A 763 5.72 -58.92 -13.41
C GLN A 763 4.19 -59.01 -13.30
N ARG A 764 3.68 -60.10 -12.71
CA ARG A 764 2.23 -60.27 -12.45
C ARG A 764 1.72 -59.42 -11.28
N THR A 765 2.57 -59.10 -10.31
CA THR A 765 2.18 -58.47 -9.04
C THR A 765 2.63 -57.01 -8.88
N SER A 766 3.54 -56.52 -9.73
CA SER A 766 4.15 -55.19 -9.64
C SER A 766 3.14 -54.04 -9.67
N LEU A 767 2.05 -54.19 -10.44
CA LEU A 767 0.97 -53.20 -10.49
C LEU A 767 0.26 -52.98 -9.14
N LEU A 768 0.26 -53.98 -8.26
CA LEU A 768 -0.29 -53.85 -6.90
C LEU A 768 0.62 -52.99 -6.01
N PHE A 769 1.89 -52.86 -6.38
CA PHE A 769 2.93 -52.18 -5.63
C PHE A 769 3.49 -51.00 -6.43
N GLY A 770 2.62 -50.21 -7.06
CA GLY A 770 3.01 -49.17 -8.03
C GLY A 770 4.00 -48.11 -7.54
N LEU A 771 4.14 -47.88 -6.22
CA LEU A 771 5.15 -46.98 -5.66
C LEU A 771 6.56 -47.61 -5.57
N LEU A 772 6.63 -48.94 -5.60
CA LEU A 772 7.88 -49.72 -5.58
C LEU A 772 8.29 -50.19 -6.98
N ALA A 773 7.31 -50.31 -7.90
CA ALA A 773 7.46 -50.80 -9.26
C ALA A 773 8.26 -49.89 -10.20
#